data_AF-A0A957G5U5-F1
#
_entry.id   AF-A0A957G5U5-F1
#
_cell.length_a   1.000
_cell.length_b   1.000
_cell.length_c   1.000
_cell.angle_alpha   90.00
_cell.angle_beta   90.00
_cell.angle_gamma   90.00
#
_symmetry.space_group_name_H-M   'P 1'
#
loop_
_entity.id
_entity.type
_entity.pdbx_description
1 polymer ?
#
loop_
_entity_poly.entity_id
_entity_poly.type
_entity_poly.pdbx_seq_one_letter_code
_entity_poly.pdbx_strand_id
1 'polypeptide(L)'
;MRAKPKSIASLLFFLLMLLVLLSPAATPAGATAAPAPPPAPLSVAAAAPAGAEGNTLWCVAGAFQGWNNASDPMNDDGTGGDLIAGDGVYSLEYTVATADRHEWKVVECGNWGNTHPAQNSWIFTSAANQVVRFTLDTNDHSGDAGAPAAPASFIVNANDDLVASFTAVGDWQGWDNGNPATLMTDMGHGIYRLAYAVGTAGAHQAKIVQTGSWGEQFVADGRAVDGTPIDFTTSVANELTIFLLDTNTGRVTVVPNGSGSANWCVAGGFQGWNNASDPMFDDGTNGDLIGGDGVYSLDFTITNAGREEFKVVECGNWGNAYPSQNAWVITGAANQVVKFTFDTNDHSGDAGLPLLPASNIVNAWDNMPTAWTAVGPWQGYNNGDPATALTPVGGNQFLLDYTFAAAGNYEAKLSQTSDWGQQFGSDGRSVDAPTIQFQVAADNDVVTFWLDGNQGRMAIVAPEPSGGAGHDNNIWWDDLGHNSRDTLFRTPGGAVTTGTDVTLRFRAASNDLTAAKLRYYNDRTNVNKLVDMALVADDGTYEWWEVTIPGSADTTIFWYRFIAIDGTATAYYEDDVTRNGGWGQTYATSQDRSWQLTVYDPAFQTPDWVKNAVMYQIFPDRFRDGNPANNTPAGSFFYNETPTIVRSNDPGGNWNSPICDPRDAGSDCPGVYSQNFYGGDLQGIIDQLDYLQSLGVTAIYFNPIFESPSNHKYDTTDYSIIDDNFGVLNDPVASQAL
;
A
#
# COMPACT_ATOMS: atom_id res chain seq x y z
N MET A 1 64.73 -31.30 -17.39
CA MET A 1 65.84 -30.44 -16.93
C MET A 1 65.33 -29.58 -15.77
N ARG A 2 66.18 -29.29 -14.76
CA ARG A 2 65.99 -28.33 -13.63
C ARG A 2 64.59 -28.32 -12.96
N ALA A 3 64.28 -29.09 -11.92
CA ALA A 3 64.85 -29.15 -10.55
C ALA A 3 64.38 -28.02 -9.58
N LYS A 4 63.64 -28.45 -8.54
CA LYS A 4 63.53 -27.81 -7.19
C LYS A 4 64.90 -27.89 -6.45
N PRO A 5 65.06 -27.57 -5.14
CA PRO A 5 64.27 -26.77 -4.16
C PRO A 5 65.15 -25.72 -3.41
N LYS A 6 64.60 -25.04 -2.38
CA LYS A 6 65.17 -24.78 -1.02
C LYS A 6 64.40 -23.65 -0.29
N SER A 7 64.33 -23.51 1.04
CA SER A 7 64.41 -24.44 2.20
C SER A 7 64.38 -23.65 3.53
N ILE A 8 63.80 -24.21 4.61
CA ILE A 8 64.15 -23.96 6.06
C ILE A 8 63.80 -22.54 6.59
N ALA A 9 62.97 -22.28 7.62
CA ALA A 9 62.71 -22.86 8.97
C ALA A 9 63.61 -22.31 10.12
N SER A 10 63.06 -22.28 11.35
CA SER A 10 63.67 -21.86 12.65
C SER A 10 63.75 -20.33 12.92
N LEU A 11 63.69 -19.78 14.16
CA LEU A 11 63.66 -20.37 15.53
C LEU A 11 63.01 -19.43 16.60
N LEU A 12 62.69 -20.04 17.76
CA LEU A 12 62.16 -19.61 19.09
C LEU A 12 62.61 -18.28 19.77
N PHE A 13 61.95 -18.02 20.95
CA PHE A 13 62.44 -17.39 22.22
C PHE A 13 62.25 -15.85 22.38
N PHE A 14 61.98 -15.20 23.54
CA PHE A 14 61.94 -15.45 25.02
C PHE A 14 60.64 -14.77 25.61
N LEU A 15 59.88 -15.30 26.60
CA LEU A 15 60.00 -15.11 28.08
C LEU A 15 60.02 -13.62 28.58
N LEU A 16 59.39 -13.16 29.70
CA LEU A 16 58.37 -13.69 30.65
C LEU A 16 57.99 -12.64 31.75
N MET A 17 56.80 -12.72 32.39
CA MET A 17 56.51 -12.31 33.81
C MET A 17 56.52 -10.78 34.17
N LEU A 18 55.95 -10.20 35.27
CA LEU A 18 55.19 -10.64 36.48
C LEU A 18 54.57 -9.41 37.25
N LEU A 19 53.48 -9.61 38.04
CA LEU A 19 52.95 -8.85 39.24
C LEU A 19 52.74 -7.29 39.17
N VAL A 20 51.66 -6.62 39.62
CA VAL A 20 50.67 -6.71 40.74
C VAL A 20 50.98 -5.81 41.96
N LEU A 21 50.01 -4.93 42.28
CA LEU A 21 49.67 -4.23 43.55
C LEU A 21 50.73 -3.35 44.27
N LEU A 22 50.31 -2.12 44.64
CA LEU A 22 49.94 -1.77 46.02
C LEU A 22 49.37 -0.34 46.16
N SER A 23 48.27 -0.21 46.91
CA SER A 23 47.63 1.06 47.31
C SER A 23 48.31 1.67 48.56
N PRO A 24 47.99 2.93 48.89
CA PRO A 24 47.42 3.15 50.23
C PRO A 24 46.22 4.11 50.25
N ALA A 25 45.39 4.03 51.29
CA ALA A 25 44.11 4.73 51.41
C ALA A 25 44.10 5.83 52.50
N ALA A 26 43.22 6.83 52.34
CA ALA A 26 42.54 7.54 53.43
C ALA A 26 41.30 8.32 52.91
N THR A 27 40.18 8.25 53.65
CA THR A 27 38.85 8.85 53.39
C THR A 27 38.59 10.03 54.37
N PRO A 28 37.38 10.64 54.52
CA PRO A 28 36.10 10.60 53.77
C PRO A 28 35.45 11.99 53.47
N ALA A 29 34.33 12.04 52.71
CA ALA A 29 33.04 12.68 53.09
C ALA A 29 32.10 13.04 51.90
N GLY A 30 30.79 12.80 52.06
CA GLY A 30 29.70 13.48 51.32
C GLY A 30 29.19 12.77 50.05
N ALA A 31 27.91 12.38 50.04
CA ALA A 31 27.27 11.68 48.92
C ALA A 31 25.96 12.33 48.47
N THR A 32 25.73 12.34 47.16
CA THR A 32 24.39 12.23 46.51
C THR A 32 24.57 11.38 45.25
N ALA A 33 23.56 10.59 44.88
CA ALA A 33 23.71 9.51 43.91
C ALA A 33 23.73 9.99 42.45
N ALA A 34 24.60 9.39 41.64
CA ALA A 34 24.46 9.40 40.17
C ALA A 34 23.42 8.33 39.75
N PRO A 35 22.72 8.51 38.62
CA PRO A 35 21.85 7.47 38.08
C PRO A 35 22.65 6.20 37.76
N ALA A 36 22.02 5.04 37.92
CA ALA A 36 22.62 3.77 37.52
C ALA A 36 22.87 3.74 36.00
N PRO A 37 23.93 3.06 35.53
CA PRO A 37 24.06 2.78 34.10
C PRO A 37 22.86 1.95 33.63
N PRO A 38 22.43 2.09 32.37
CA PRO A 38 21.37 1.24 31.82
C PRO A 38 21.78 -0.24 31.96
N PRO A 39 20.82 -1.16 32.20
CA PRO A 39 21.10 -2.58 32.11
C PRO A 39 21.65 -2.89 30.72
N ALA A 40 22.61 -3.81 30.64
CA ALA A 40 23.07 -4.30 29.34
C ALA A 40 21.86 -4.91 28.59
N PRO A 41 21.75 -4.71 27.26
CA PRO A 41 20.69 -5.35 26.48
C PRO A 41 20.73 -6.85 26.70
N LEU A 42 19.57 -7.44 26.94
CA LEU A 42 19.43 -8.88 27.09
C LEU A 42 19.67 -9.52 25.72
N SER A 43 20.86 -10.05 25.49
CA SER A 43 21.16 -10.86 24.31
C SER A 43 20.43 -12.21 24.42
N VAL A 44 19.14 -12.23 24.10
CA VAL A 44 18.45 -13.46 23.75
C VAL A 44 18.74 -13.68 22.28
N ALA A 45 19.60 -14.66 21.99
CA ALA A 45 19.78 -15.10 20.61
C ALA A 45 18.50 -15.82 20.19
N ALA A 46 17.63 -15.13 19.46
CA ALA A 46 16.67 -15.79 18.60
C ALA A 46 17.46 -16.76 17.70
N ALA A 47 17.02 -18.01 17.60
CA ALA A 47 17.57 -18.90 16.60
C ALA A 47 17.07 -18.39 15.24
N ALA A 48 17.97 -17.86 14.42
CA ALA A 48 17.63 -17.33 13.11
C ALA A 48 16.74 -18.32 12.32
N PRO A 49 15.65 -17.85 11.68
CA PRO A 49 14.96 -18.64 10.67
C PRO A 49 15.98 -19.09 9.63
N ALA A 50 16.03 -20.39 9.35
CA ALA A 50 17.03 -20.94 8.46
C ALA A 50 16.71 -20.61 6.99
N GLY A 51 17.13 -19.43 6.55
CA GLY A 51 17.31 -19.05 5.14
C GLY A 51 16.07 -19.18 4.25
N ALA A 52 15.28 -18.11 4.18
CA ALA A 52 14.48 -17.85 2.98
C ALA A 52 15.43 -17.46 1.83
N GLU A 53 15.64 -18.36 0.86
CA GLU A 53 16.41 -18.04 -0.35
C GLU A 53 15.63 -17.01 -1.20
N GLY A 54 16.08 -15.75 -1.18
CA GLY A 54 15.47 -14.67 -1.94
C GLY A 54 15.73 -13.27 -1.39
N ASN A 55 16.05 -13.15 -0.10
CA ASN A 55 16.17 -11.82 0.52
C ASN A 55 17.44 -11.05 0.09
N THR A 56 17.28 -9.76 -0.21
CA THR A 56 18.38 -8.89 -0.63
C THR A 56 19.18 -8.46 0.59
N LEU A 57 20.47 -8.79 0.63
CA LEU A 57 21.34 -8.32 1.72
C LEU A 57 21.63 -6.83 1.53
N TRP A 58 21.25 -6.01 2.51
CA TRP A 58 21.47 -4.56 2.52
C TRP A 58 22.67 -4.17 3.39
N CYS A 59 23.45 -3.19 2.95
CA CYS A 59 24.68 -2.72 3.59
C CYS A 59 24.69 -1.19 3.69
N VAL A 60 25.28 -0.64 4.76
CA VAL A 60 25.47 0.82 4.92
C VAL A 60 26.83 1.22 4.35
N ALA A 61 26.83 1.84 3.17
CA ALA A 61 28.03 2.37 2.53
C ALA A 61 28.23 3.86 2.89
N GLY A 62 29.29 4.22 3.61
CA GLY A 62 29.48 5.61 4.05
C GLY A 62 30.92 6.07 4.28
N ALA A 63 31.12 7.38 4.27
CA ALA A 63 32.42 8.04 4.37
C ALA A 63 33.17 7.68 5.67
N PHE A 64 32.44 7.52 6.78
CA PHE A 64 32.98 7.14 8.09
C PHE A 64 33.63 5.74 8.14
N GLN A 65 33.38 4.89 7.14
CA GLN A 65 34.01 3.57 7.01
C GLN A 65 34.82 3.41 5.70
N GLY A 66 34.82 4.42 4.83
CA GLY A 66 35.57 4.43 3.57
C GLY A 66 34.79 3.97 2.33
N TRP A 67 33.45 4.04 2.35
CA TRP A 67 32.56 3.62 1.26
C TRP A 67 32.69 2.13 0.88
N ASN A 68 32.99 1.26 1.84
CA ASN A 68 32.86 -0.17 1.69
C ASN A 68 31.37 -0.54 1.51
N ASN A 69 31.00 -1.03 0.33
CA ASN A 69 29.65 -1.51 0.02
C ASN A 69 29.42 -2.98 0.40
N ALA A 70 30.45 -3.68 0.89
CA ALA A 70 30.35 -4.98 1.54
C ALA A 70 30.74 -4.81 3.03
N SER A 71 30.02 -3.91 3.71
CA SER A 71 30.10 -3.70 5.16
C SER A 71 29.48 -4.89 5.91
N ASP A 72 29.40 -4.77 7.24
CA ASP A 72 28.43 -5.57 7.99
C ASP A 72 27.01 -5.26 7.45
N PRO A 73 26.15 -6.27 7.29
CA PRO A 73 24.80 -6.09 6.74
C PRO A 73 23.87 -5.43 7.76
N MET A 74 22.80 -4.84 7.23
CA MET A 74 21.62 -4.44 7.98
C MET A 74 20.74 -5.67 8.21
N ASN A 75 20.06 -5.73 9.36
CA ASN A 75 19.29 -6.90 9.80
C ASN A 75 17.82 -6.53 10.01
N ASP A 76 16.95 -7.49 9.72
CA ASP A 76 15.49 -7.50 9.88
C ASP A 76 15.17 -8.80 10.67
N ASP A 77 15.72 -8.86 11.89
CA ASP A 77 15.83 -10.05 12.74
C ASP A 77 15.76 -9.76 14.26
N GLY A 78 15.38 -8.54 14.64
CA GLY A 78 15.38 -8.04 16.02
C GLY A 78 16.77 -7.74 16.59
N THR A 79 17.82 -7.71 15.74
CA THR A 79 19.19 -7.42 16.16
C THR A 79 19.81 -6.24 15.41
N GLY A 80 20.99 -5.80 15.87
CA GLY A 80 21.70 -4.70 15.21
C GLY A 80 21.00 -3.33 15.30
N GLY A 81 20.03 -3.15 16.21
CA GLY A 81 19.22 -1.94 16.33
C GLY A 81 17.79 -2.09 15.82
N ASP A 82 17.48 -3.23 15.21
CA ASP A 82 16.14 -3.55 14.73
C ASP A 82 15.21 -3.76 15.92
N LEU A 83 13.97 -3.29 15.76
CA LEU A 83 12.95 -3.37 16.78
C LEU A 83 12.06 -4.60 16.62
N ILE A 84 11.79 -5.06 15.38
CA ILE A 84 10.80 -6.10 15.10
C ILE A 84 11.26 -6.97 13.93
N ALA A 85 11.57 -8.23 14.21
CA ALA A 85 12.04 -9.18 13.21
C ALA A 85 11.00 -9.47 12.12
N GLY A 86 11.36 -9.28 10.86
CA GLY A 86 10.57 -9.65 9.69
C GLY A 86 9.48 -8.62 9.32
N ASP A 87 9.57 -7.38 9.80
CA ASP A 87 8.62 -6.31 9.48
C ASP A 87 8.99 -5.51 8.21
N GLY A 88 10.13 -5.84 7.58
CA GLY A 88 10.64 -5.18 6.38
C GLY A 88 11.51 -3.95 6.65
N VAL A 89 11.77 -3.62 7.92
CA VAL A 89 12.59 -2.48 8.38
C VAL A 89 13.99 -2.94 8.81
N TYR A 90 14.90 -3.01 7.84
CA TYR A 90 16.29 -3.37 8.09
C TYR A 90 17.00 -2.28 8.88
N SER A 91 17.89 -2.64 9.81
CA SER A 91 18.70 -1.65 10.51
C SER A 91 20.15 -2.07 10.83
N LEU A 92 20.98 -1.08 11.14
CA LEU A 92 22.35 -1.26 11.60
C LEU A 92 22.76 -0.15 12.59
N GLU A 93 23.12 -0.52 13.81
CA GLU A 93 23.81 0.32 14.79
C GLU A 93 25.31 0.27 14.56
N TYR A 94 25.86 1.43 14.16
CA TYR A 94 27.28 1.57 13.84
C TYR A 94 27.93 2.66 14.69
N THR A 95 29.15 2.41 15.19
CA THR A 95 29.91 3.38 15.99
C THR A 95 30.72 4.32 15.09
N VAL A 96 30.23 5.55 14.90
CA VAL A 96 30.90 6.59 14.11
C VAL A 96 32.05 7.18 14.94
N ALA A 97 33.29 6.91 14.52
CA ALA A 97 34.49 7.21 15.29
C ALA A 97 34.79 8.72 15.51
N THR A 98 34.25 9.60 14.66
CA THR A 98 34.56 11.04 14.64
C THR A 98 33.31 11.89 14.66
N ALA A 99 33.28 12.89 15.56
CA ALA A 99 32.25 13.93 15.59
C ALA A 99 32.40 14.87 14.39
N ASP A 100 31.57 14.69 13.36
CA ASP A 100 31.50 15.56 12.17
C ASP A 100 30.21 15.28 11.36
N ARG A 101 30.02 15.98 10.25
CA ARG A 101 29.08 15.59 9.19
C ARG A 101 29.67 14.43 8.38
N HIS A 102 28.88 13.39 8.12
CA HIS A 102 29.25 12.30 7.21
C HIS A 102 28.18 12.04 6.16
N GLU A 103 28.61 11.49 5.02
CA GLU A 103 27.71 11.01 3.96
C GLU A 103 27.68 9.49 3.91
N TRP A 104 26.53 8.95 3.54
CA TRP A 104 26.26 7.52 3.47
C TRP A 104 25.17 7.21 2.44
N LYS A 105 24.89 5.93 2.20
CA LYS A 105 23.65 5.42 1.59
C LYS A 105 23.49 3.94 1.92
N VAL A 106 22.31 3.39 1.66
CA VAL A 106 22.07 1.95 1.67
C VAL A 106 22.34 1.38 0.27
N VAL A 107 22.93 0.19 0.22
CA VAL A 107 23.28 -0.51 -1.01
C VAL A 107 22.99 -2.00 -0.86
N GLU A 108 22.63 -2.67 -1.95
CA GLU A 108 22.73 -4.13 -1.97
C GLU A 108 24.20 -4.51 -1.74
N CYS A 109 24.46 -5.42 -0.80
CA CYS A 109 25.81 -5.74 -0.33
C CYS A 109 26.72 -6.20 -1.47
N GLY A 110 27.73 -5.39 -1.79
CA GLY A 110 28.65 -5.59 -2.91
C GLY A 110 28.18 -5.06 -4.27
N ASN A 111 26.92 -4.61 -4.42
CA ASN A 111 26.33 -4.16 -5.67
C ASN A 111 25.92 -2.66 -5.65
N TRP A 112 26.69 -1.81 -6.33
CA TRP A 112 26.34 -0.40 -6.54
C TRP A 112 25.22 -0.16 -7.59
N GLY A 113 24.67 -1.21 -8.19
CA GLY A 113 23.55 -1.10 -9.14
C GLY A 113 22.19 -0.92 -8.49
N ASN A 114 22.08 -1.17 -7.18
CA ASN A 114 20.86 -1.10 -6.39
C ASN A 114 21.16 -0.34 -5.08
N THR A 115 20.77 0.93 -4.99
CA THR A 115 21.19 1.83 -3.91
C THR A 115 20.10 2.84 -3.58
N HIS A 116 19.87 3.07 -2.28
CA HIS A 116 18.84 3.97 -1.77
C HIS A 116 19.45 4.96 -0.76
N PRO A 117 19.21 6.28 -0.89
CA PRO A 117 18.59 6.94 -2.03
C PRO A 117 19.55 6.91 -3.23
N ALA A 118 19.09 7.41 -4.40
CA ALA A 118 19.94 7.54 -5.57
C ALA A 118 21.17 8.45 -5.29
N GLN A 119 20.95 9.55 -4.58
CA GLN A 119 22.01 10.41 -4.04
C GLN A 119 22.48 9.94 -2.66
N ASN A 120 23.55 10.53 -2.14
CA ASN A 120 24.01 10.22 -0.79
C ASN A 120 23.03 10.79 0.24
N SER A 121 22.77 10.06 1.32
CA SER A 121 22.22 10.57 2.58
C SER A 121 23.32 11.20 3.45
N TRP A 122 22.91 11.87 4.52
CA TRP A 122 23.80 12.58 5.44
C TRP A 122 23.48 12.20 6.91
N ILE A 123 24.48 12.36 7.78
CA ILE A 123 24.33 12.36 9.24
C ILE A 123 25.24 13.41 9.89
N PHE A 124 24.94 13.79 11.13
CA PHE A 124 25.86 14.48 12.02
C PHE A 124 26.07 13.70 13.32
N THR A 125 27.30 13.76 13.83
CA THR A 125 27.64 13.28 15.17
C THR A 125 28.34 14.38 15.97
N SER A 126 27.83 14.65 17.16
CA SER A 126 28.37 15.63 18.11
C SER A 126 29.49 15.04 18.98
N ALA A 127 29.57 13.71 19.08
CA ALA A 127 30.58 12.99 19.86
C ALA A 127 31.37 11.96 19.03
N ALA A 128 32.64 11.77 19.41
CA ALA A 128 33.48 10.72 18.84
C ALA A 128 33.11 9.35 19.43
N ASN A 129 32.96 8.33 18.59
CA ASN A 129 32.43 7.00 18.93
C ASN A 129 30.95 7.04 19.35
N GLN A 130 30.17 7.90 18.70
CA GLN A 130 28.72 7.94 18.82
C GLN A 130 28.11 6.75 18.05
N VAL A 131 27.21 6.01 18.69
CA VAL A 131 26.42 4.98 18.00
C VAL A 131 25.31 5.69 17.23
N VAL A 132 25.21 5.39 15.95
CA VAL A 132 24.14 5.86 15.06
C VAL A 132 23.41 4.61 14.56
N ARG A 133 22.08 4.61 14.68
CA ARG A 133 21.23 3.59 14.07
C ARG A 133 20.82 4.06 12.68
N PHE A 134 21.16 3.27 11.66
CA PHE A 134 20.70 3.45 10.29
C PHE A 134 19.53 2.52 10.04
N THR A 135 18.52 2.97 9.29
CA THR A 135 17.33 2.17 8.91
C THR A 135 17.08 2.22 7.41
N LEU A 136 16.53 1.12 6.88
CA LEU A 136 15.97 0.98 5.54
C LEU A 136 14.60 0.31 5.69
N ASP A 137 13.53 1.06 5.46
CA ASP A 137 12.20 0.49 5.33
C ASP A 137 11.96 0.08 3.87
N THR A 138 11.70 -1.21 3.64
CA THR A 138 11.46 -1.76 2.30
C THR A 138 9.98 -1.88 1.93
N ASN A 139 9.07 -1.55 2.85
CA ASN A 139 7.63 -1.60 2.63
C ASN A 139 7.15 -0.56 1.58
N ASP A 140 5.98 -0.82 0.98
CA ASP A 140 5.35 0.08 0.00
C ASP A 140 4.16 0.84 0.60
N HIS A 141 4.48 2.01 1.15
CA HIS A 141 3.56 2.95 1.78
C HIS A 141 2.79 3.83 0.78
N SER A 142 2.73 3.47 -0.50
CA SER A 142 1.93 4.22 -1.48
C SER A 142 0.42 4.05 -1.31
N GLY A 143 0.00 3.03 -0.54
CA GLY A 143 -1.38 2.75 -0.16
C GLY A 143 -1.76 3.12 1.28
N ASP A 144 -0.81 3.62 2.09
CA ASP A 144 -1.07 4.03 3.48
C ASP A 144 -2.20 5.06 3.56
N ALA A 145 -3.01 4.99 4.62
CA ALA A 145 -4.12 5.90 4.80
C ALA A 145 -3.69 7.28 5.34
N GLY A 146 -4.47 8.32 5.04
CA GLY A 146 -4.16 9.71 5.37
C GLY A 146 -3.39 10.46 4.27
N ALA A 147 -2.53 11.39 4.65
CA ALA A 147 -1.80 12.24 3.70
C ALA A 147 -0.53 11.55 3.14
N PRO A 148 -0.29 11.57 1.81
CA PRO A 148 0.85 10.88 1.22
C PRO A 148 2.19 11.47 1.67
N ALA A 149 3.15 10.60 1.99
CA ALA A 149 4.49 10.98 2.41
C ALA A 149 5.58 10.34 1.52
N ALA A 150 6.57 11.11 1.12
CA ALA A 150 7.67 10.70 0.27
C ALA A 150 8.95 10.41 1.10
N PRO A 151 9.75 9.38 0.75
CA PRO A 151 9.46 8.38 -0.26
C PRO A 151 8.37 7.42 0.23
N ALA A 152 7.75 6.70 -0.72
CA ALA A 152 6.74 5.68 -0.40
C ALA A 152 7.37 4.31 -0.14
N SER A 153 8.58 4.05 -0.60
CA SER A 153 9.31 2.79 -0.37
C SER A 153 10.82 3.03 -0.39
N PHE A 154 11.59 2.06 0.14
CA PHE A 154 13.04 2.19 0.36
C PHE A 154 13.40 3.43 1.19
N ILE A 155 12.62 3.69 2.24
CA ILE A 155 12.79 4.86 3.12
C ILE A 155 14.06 4.67 3.94
N VAL A 156 15.05 5.50 3.68
CA VAL A 156 16.30 5.51 4.43
C VAL A 156 16.31 6.61 5.49
N ASN A 157 16.67 6.25 6.72
CA ASN A 157 16.88 7.25 7.77
C ASN A 157 18.04 6.86 8.71
N ALA A 158 18.39 7.79 9.59
CA ALA A 158 19.34 7.57 10.67
C ALA A 158 18.89 8.30 11.93
N ASN A 159 19.12 7.69 13.10
CA ASN A 159 18.96 8.32 14.40
C ASN A 159 20.30 8.96 14.80
N ASP A 160 20.45 10.23 14.43
CA ASP A 160 21.68 11.03 14.54
C ASP A 160 21.41 12.41 15.18
N ASP A 161 22.44 13.26 15.30
CA ASP A 161 22.25 14.62 15.83
C ASP A 161 21.61 15.53 14.78
N LEU A 162 20.32 15.84 14.94
CA LEU A 162 19.59 16.67 13.98
C LEU A 162 20.11 18.11 13.88
N VAL A 163 19.97 18.68 12.68
CA VAL A 163 20.28 20.09 12.40
C VAL A 163 19.32 21.03 13.12
N ALA A 164 19.79 22.25 13.43
CA ALA A 164 19.06 23.16 14.32
C ALA A 164 17.75 23.76 13.76
N SER A 165 17.52 23.74 12.44
CA SER A 165 16.26 24.20 11.82
C SER A 165 16.17 23.83 10.35
N PHE A 166 14.93 23.71 9.85
CA PHE A 166 14.60 23.41 8.46
C PHE A 166 13.82 24.55 7.79
N THR A 167 14.00 24.72 6.49
CA THR A 167 13.31 25.69 5.64
C THR A 167 12.73 24.95 4.43
N ALA A 168 11.44 25.18 4.13
CA ALA A 168 10.82 24.68 2.91
C ALA A 168 11.17 25.59 1.72
N VAL A 169 11.56 25.00 0.59
CA VAL A 169 12.09 25.71 -0.58
C VAL A 169 11.55 25.18 -1.90
N GLY A 170 11.45 26.07 -2.89
CA GLY A 170 11.05 25.71 -4.25
C GLY A 170 10.73 26.89 -5.15
N ASP A 171 10.16 26.60 -6.32
CA ASP A 171 10.00 27.55 -7.42
C ASP A 171 9.05 28.72 -7.13
N TRP A 172 7.98 28.50 -6.36
CA TRP A 172 7.00 29.53 -5.98
C TRP A 172 7.57 30.67 -5.10
N GLN A 173 8.72 30.43 -4.44
CA GLN A 173 9.43 31.44 -3.67
C GLN A 173 10.81 31.82 -4.26
N GLY A 174 11.28 31.06 -5.27
CA GLY A 174 12.54 31.32 -5.97
C GLY A 174 13.76 30.58 -5.42
N TRP A 175 13.55 29.46 -4.71
CA TRP A 175 14.59 28.62 -4.11
C TRP A 175 15.50 29.35 -3.09
N ASP A 176 14.98 30.33 -2.34
CA ASP A 176 15.72 30.95 -1.22
C ASP A 176 15.65 30.05 0.03
N ASN A 177 16.79 29.45 0.42
CA ASN A 177 16.92 28.60 1.60
C ASN A 177 17.24 29.36 2.90
N GLY A 178 17.35 30.68 2.85
CA GLY A 178 17.46 31.57 4.01
C GLY A 178 16.17 32.34 4.31
N ASN A 179 15.07 32.05 3.61
CA ASN A 179 13.84 32.82 3.67
C ASN A 179 13.10 32.62 5.02
N PRO A 180 12.98 33.65 5.88
CA PRO A 180 12.33 33.51 7.18
C PRO A 180 10.82 33.29 7.09
N ALA A 181 10.20 33.50 5.92
CA ALA A 181 8.77 33.24 5.70
C ALA A 181 8.45 31.77 5.38
N THR A 182 9.47 30.94 5.10
CA THR A 182 9.33 29.49 4.88
C THR A 182 10.15 28.64 5.85
N LEU A 183 10.61 29.25 6.94
CA LEU A 183 11.18 28.55 8.10
C LEU A 183 10.11 27.65 8.73
N MET A 184 10.43 26.37 8.92
CA MET A 184 9.51 25.41 9.53
C MET A 184 9.52 25.53 11.05
N THR A 185 8.36 25.31 11.66
CA THR A 185 8.17 25.29 13.11
C THR A 185 8.32 23.86 13.63
N ASP A 186 9.16 23.68 14.65
CA ASP A 186 9.22 22.45 15.44
C ASP A 186 7.91 22.28 16.24
N MET A 187 7.18 21.22 15.96
CA MET A 187 5.91 20.86 16.62
C MET A 187 6.13 19.90 17.81
N GLY A 188 7.39 19.54 18.10
CA GLY A 188 7.77 18.47 19.01
C GLY A 188 7.81 17.10 18.33
N HIS A 189 8.34 16.11 19.06
CA HIS A 189 8.37 14.70 18.65
C HIS A 189 9.02 14.43 17.28
N GLY A 190 9.90 15.31 16.78
CA GLY A 190 10.55 15.17 15.47
C GLY A 190 9.71 15.66 14.28
N ILE A 191 8.54 16.25 14.53
CA ILE A 191 7.67 16.79 13.49
C ILE A 191 7.95 18.28 13.28
N TYR A 192 8.27 18.66 12.03
CA TYR A 192 8.41 20.05 11.61
C TYR A 192 7.30 20.41 10.62
N ARG A 193 6.68 21.58 10.78
CA ARG A 193 5.56 22.04 9.94
C ARG A 193 5.73 23.47 9.44
N LEU A 194 5.31 23.71 8.20
CA LEU A 194 5.02 25.03 7.64
C LEU A 194 3.67 25.00 6.95
N ALA A 195 2.83 26.02 7.19
CA ALA A 195 1.65 26.32 6.39
C ALA A 195 1.93 27.60 5.59
N TYR A 196 1.90 27.53 4.26
CA TYR A 196 2.31 28.64 3.38
C TYR A 196 1.34 28.86 2.23
N ALA A 197 0.97 30.11 1.96
CA ALA A 197 0.08 30.47 0.85
C ALA A 197 0.88 30.58 -0.46
N VAL A 198 0.77 29.58 -1.32
CA VAL A 198 1.52 29.51 -2.58
C VAL A 198 0.88 30.45 -3.61
N GLY A 199 1.58 31.54 -3.96
CA GLY A 199 0.99 32.70 -4.66
C GLY A 199 0.49 32.47 -6.09
N THR A 200 0.68 31.29 -6.65
CA THR A 200 0.30 30.90 -8.02
C THR A 200 -0.40 29.55 -8.01
N ALA A 201 -1.34 29.35 -8.94
CA ALA A 201 -1.91 28.04 -9.24
C ALA A 201 -1.02 27.30 -10.25
N GLY A 202 -0.95 25.97 -10.16
CA GLY A 202 -0.21 25.11 -11.09
C GLY A 202 0.59 24.02 -10.38
N ALA A 203 1.45 23.35 -11.15
CA ALA A 203 2.42 22.42 -10.61
C ALA A 203 3.66 23.16 -10.07
N HIS A 204 4.16 22.70 -8.93
CA HIS A 204 5.25 23.29 -8.15
C HIS A 204 6.19 22.20 -7.60
N GLN A 205 7.42 22.56 -7.25
CA GLN A 205 8.51 21.63 -6.97
C GLN A 205 9.23 21.93 -5.65
N ALA A 206 9.01 21.11 -4.62
CA ALA A 206 9.46 21.37 -3.26
C ALA A 206 10.69 20.58 -2.81
N LYS A 207 11.43 21.15 -1.88
CA LYS A 207 12.39 20.47 -1.02
C LYS A 207 12.28 21.02 0.40
N ILE A 208 12.65 20.24 1.40
CA ILE A 208 12.91 20.76 2.74
C ILE A 208 14.41 20.65 2.97
N VAL A 209 15.04 21.73 3.42
CA VAL A 209 16.51 21.80 3.58
C VAL A 209 16.89 22.34 4.94
N GLN A 210 18.09 22.01 5.44
CA GLN A 210 18.67 22.74 6.55
C GLN A 210 18.71 24.24 6.22
N THR A 211 18.20 25.08 7.10
CA THR A 211 18.14 26.54 6.90
C THR A 211 19.52 27.12 6.56
N GLY A 212 19.62 27.78 5.41
CA GLY A 212 20.87 28.36 4.88
C GLY A 212 21.85 27.37 4.25
N SER A 213 21.51 26.08 4.13
CA SER A 213 22.35 25.05 3.50
C SER A 213 21.63 24.34 2.34
N TRP A 214 22.41 23.66 1.50
CA TRP A 214 21.94 22.73 0.47
C TRP A 214 22.54 21.33 0.65
N GLY A 215 23.40 21.10 1.65
CA GLY A 215 24.05 19.80 1.87
C GLY A 215 23.17 18.78 2.59
N GLU A 216 22.02 19.21 3.10
CA GLU A 216 21.15 18.48 4.00
C GLU A 216 19.70 18.72 3.56
N GLN A 217 19.16 17.78 2.79
CA GLN A 217 17.84 17.90 2.17
C GLN A 217 16.95 16.70 2.55
N PHE A 218 15.64 16.95 2.52
CA PHE A 218 14.58 15.97 2.40
C PHE A 218 13.84 16.27 1.08
N VAL A 219 13.80 15.25 0.22
CA VAL A 219 13.41 15.33 -1.20
C VAL A 219 12.47 14.16 -1.53
N ALA A 220 12.09 13.96 -2.80
CA ALA A 220 11.18 12.85 -3.16
C ALA A 220 11.73 11.46 -2.79
N ASP A 221 13.07 11.29 -2.83
CA ASP A 221 13.78 10.07 -2.42
C ASP A 221 14.12 10.06 -0.90
N GLY A 222 13.57 10.97 -0.10
CA GLY A 222 13.81 11.05 1.36
C GLY A 222 15.05 11.84 1.77
N ARG A 223 15.75 11.40 2.82
CA ARG A 223 16.92 12.08 3.40
C ARG A 223 18.13 12.00 2.45
N ALA A 224 18.44 13.09 1.75
CA ALA A 224 19.52 13.13 0.76
C ALA A 224 20.31 14.45 0.75
N VAL A 225 21.52 14.43 0.21
CA VAL A 225 22.41 15.61 0.02
C VAL A 225 21.99 16.43 -1.20
N ASP A 226 21.39 15.77 -2.19
CA ASP A 226 20.67 16.37 -3.31
C ASP A 226 19.62 15.35 -3.81
N GLY A 227 18.76 15.72 -4.75
CA GLY A 227 17.80 14.79 -5.36
C GLY A 227 16.61 15.48 -6.00
N THR A 228 15.67 14.66 -6.49
CA THR A 228 14.46 15.10 -7.20
C THR A 228 13.53 15.88 -6.25
N PRO A 229 13.11 17.11 -6.59
CA PRO A 229 12.06 17.81 -5.85
C PRO A 229 10.78 16.98 -5.70
N ILE A 230 10.03 17.26 -4.66
CA ILE A 230 8.69 16.74 -4.41
C ILE A 230 7.71 17.57 -5.25
N ASP A 231 7.11 16.96 -6.27
CA ASP A 231 6.11 17.63 -7.09
C ASP A 231 4.78 17.73 -6.32
N PHE A 232 4.17 18.91 -6.31
CA PHE A 232 2.82 19.14 -5.79
C PHE A 232 2.04 20.09 -6.72
N THR A 233 0.73 20.21 -6.54
CA THR A 233 -0.12 21.06 -7.38
C THR A 233 -1.07 21.88 -6.53
N THR A 234 -1.18 23.18 -6.86
CA THR A 234 -2.21 24.08 -6.33
C THR A 234 -3.26 24.35 -7.40
N SER A 235 -4.53 24.20 -7.02
CA SER A 235 -5.70 24.49 -7.84
C SER A 235 -5.95 26.00 -7.97
N VAL A 236 -5.57 26.81 -6.96
CA VAL A 236 -5.80 28.26 -6.94
C VAL A 236 -4.59 29.07 -6.45
N ALA A 237 -4.55 30.35 -6.82
CA ALA A 237 -3.50 31.26 -6.36
C ALA A 237 -3.73 31.66 -4.90
N ASN A 238 -2.65 31.62 -4.09
CA ASN A 238 -2.63 31.77 -2.63
C ASN A 238 -3.32 30.62 -1.88
N GLU A 239 -3.37 29.43 -2.49
CA GLU A 239 -3.80 28.22 -1.79
C GLU A 239 -2.83 27.89 -0.65
N LEU A 240 -3.38 27.62 0.54
CA LEU A 240 -2.59 27.25 1.69
C LEU A 240 -2.07 25.82 1.47
N THR A 241 -0.76 25.64 1.50
CA THR A 241 -0.08 24.35 1.34
C THR A 241 0.64 24.01 2.64
N ILE A 242 0.48 22.78 3.11
CA ILE A 242 1.22 22.25 4.25
C ILE A 242 2.48 21.55 3.76
N PHE A 243 3.60 21.87 4.39
CA PHE A 243 4.86 21.17 4.30
C PHE A 243 5.11 20.55 5.67
N LEU A 244 5.20 19.22 5.73
CA LEU A 244 5.45 18.46 6.96
C LEU A 244 6.68 17.57 6.75
N LEU A 245 7.59 17.57 7.71
CA LEU A 245 8.74 16.68 7.79
C LEU A 245 8.65 15.91 9.10
N ASP A 246 8.71 14.58 9.03
CA ASP A 246 8.98 13.74 10.19
C ASP A 246 10.44 13.29 10.15
N THR A 247 11.24 13.74 11.11
CA THR A 247 12.66 13.36 11.20
C THR A 247 12.88 11.95 11.75
N ASN A 248 11.87 11.30 12.34
CA ASN A 248 11.99 9.94 12.88
C ASN A 248 11.90 8.89 11.77
N THR A 249 10.99 9.07 10.82
CA THR A 249 10.91 8.25 9.60
C THR A 249 11.78 8.80 8.47
N GLY A 250 12.11 10.09 8.47
CA GLY A 250 12.81 10.77 7.38
C GLY A 250 11.91 11.06 6.16
N ARG A 251 10.59 10.93 6.32
CA ARG A 251 9.58 11.16 5.27
C ARG A 251 9.06 12.61 5.29
N VAL A 252 8.56 13.04 4.14
CA VAL A 252 8.07 14.41 3.89
C VAL A 252 6.75 14.42 3.13
N THR A 253 5.81 15.25 3.59
CA THR A 253 4.49 15.46 2.98
C THR A 253 4.37 16.91 2.52
N VAL A 254 3.92 17.12 1.28
CA VAL A 254 3.64 18.44 0.72
C VAL A 254 2.28 18.41 0.01
N VAL A 255 1.26 19.00 0.63
CA VAL A 255 -0.14 18.91 0.17
C VAL A 255 -0.89 20.23 0.34
N PRO A 256 -1.83 20.58 -0.55
CA PRO A 256 -2.80 21.63 -0.30
C PRO A 256 -3.58 21.33 1.00
N ASN A 257 -3.79 22.36 1.82
CA ASN A 257 -4.55 22.25 3.06
C ASN A 257 -6.06 22.24 2.73
N GLY A 258 -6.66 21.06 2.73
CA GLY A 258 -8.08 20.86 2.54
C GLY A 258 -8.90 21.14 3.81
N SER A 259 -10.12 20.60 3.82
CA SER A 259 -10.94 20.53 5.02
C SER A 259 -11.93 19.35 4.95
N GLY A 260 -11.98 18.51 5.99
CA GLY A 260 -12.98 17.47 6.16
C GLY A 260 -14.37 18.00 6.56
N SER A 261 -15.39 17.15 6.38
CA SER A 261 -16.79 17.49 6.70
C SER A 261 -17.45 16.44 7.58
N ALA A 262 -16.91 16.23 8.78
CA ALA A 262 -17.56 15.49 9.86
C ALA A 262 -17.73 16.36 11.11
N ASN A 263 -18.54 15.88 12.06
CA ASN A 263 -18.98 16.64 13.22
C ASN A 263 -18.66 15.85 14.50
N TRP A 264 -17.37 15.80 14.85
CA TRP A 264 -16.85 15.07 16.01
C TRP A 264 -16.61 16.01 17.20
N CYS A 265 -16.85 15.54 18.41
CA CYS A 265 -16.73 16.29 19.66
C CYS A 265 -15.98 15.46 20.70
N VAL A 266 -15.15 16.11 21.52
CA VAL A 266 -14.56 15.49 22.71
C VAL A 266 -15.49 15.70 23.90
N ALA A 267 -15.92 14.62 24.53
CA ALA A 267 -16.82 14.62 25.69
C ALA A 267 -16.18 13.87 26.86
N GLY A 268 -15.89 14.54 27.98
CA GLY A 268 -15.17 13.96 29.11
C GLY A 268 -15.45 14.63 30.47
N GLY A 269 -14.78 14.14 31.52
CA GLY A 269 -14.96 14.63 32.89
C GLY A 269 -14.65 16.11 33.07
N PHE A 270 -13.60 16.59 32.41
CA PHE A 270 -13.08 17.97 32.49
C PHE A 270 -14.03 19.06 31.95
N GLN A 271 -15.05 18.68 31.18
CA GLN A 271 -16.14 19.52 30.66
C GLN A 271 -17.54 19.00 31.02
N GLY A 272 -17.64 18.10 32.02
CA GLY A 272 -18.93 17.61 32.53
C GLY A 272 -19.70 16.69 31.58
N TRP A 273 -18.99 15.94 30.73
CA TRP A 273 -19.52 15.02 29.72
C TRP A 273 -20.47 15.67 28.70
N ASN A 274 -20.26 16.94 28.38
CA ASN A 274 -20.97 17.59 27.29
C ASN A 274 -20.59 16.97 25.94
N ASN A 275 -21.53 16.28 25.29
CA ASN A 275 -21.36 15.69 23.95
C ASN A 275 -21.66 16.65 22.80
N ALA A 276 -22.15 17.85 23.09
CA ALA A 276 -22.23 18.98 22.17
C ALA A 276 -21.26 20.07 22.65
N SER A 277 -20.00 19.68 22.84
CA SER A 277 -18.85 20.55 23.12
C SER A 277 -18.40 21.27 21.86
N ASP A 278 -17.28 22.00 21.94
CA ASP A 278 -16.63 22.53 20.75
C ASP A 278 -16.17 21.35 19.86
N PRO A 279 -16.36 21.43 18.53
CA PRO A 279 -16.04 20.34 17.62
C PRO A 279 -14.52 20.13 17.48
N MET A 280 -14.15 18.99 16.93
CA MET A 280 -12.82 18.67 16.43
C MET A 280 -12.72 19.07 14.96
N PHE A 281 -11.52 19.44 14.51
CA PHE A 281 -11.27 20.05 13.20
C PHE A 281 -10.27 19.21 12.40
N ASP A 282 -10.57 19.08 11.11
CA ASP A 282 -9.77 18.45 10.05
C ASP A 282 -9.62 19.53 8.96
N ASP A 283 -8.88 20.59 9.25
CA ASP A 283 -8.78 21.83 8.44
C ASP A 283 -7.42 22.56 8.55
N GLY A 284 -6.42 21.93 9.16
CA GLY A 284 -5.09 22.47 9.43
C GLY A 284 -5.03 23.45 10.61
N THR A 285 -6.10 23.56 11.42
CA THR A 285 -6.22 24.45 12.58
C THR A 285 -6.59 23.69 13.87
N ASN A 286 -6.71 24.40 15.01
CA ASN A 286 -7.09 23.84 16.31
C ASN A 286 -6.25 22.64 16.81
N GLY A 287 -5.03 22.50 16.29
CA GLY A 287 -4.11 21.42 16.61
C GLY A 287 -3.82 20.49 15.45
N ASP A 288 -4.57 20.58 14.36
CA ASP A 288 -4.45 19.74 13.17
C ASP A 288 -3.23 20.15 12.35
N LEU A 289 -2.52 19.14 11.83
CA LEU A 289 -1.35 19.28 11.02
C LEU A 289 -1.71 19.39 9.53
N ILE A 290 -2.70 18.65 9.02
CA ILE A 290 -3.03 18.59 7.59
C ILE A 290 -4.56 18.54 7.41
N GLY A 291 -5.15 19.65 6.97
CA GLY A 291 -6.59 19.66 6.72
C GLY A 291 -7.02 18.80 5.55
N GLY A 292 -8.11 18.06 5.73
CA GLY A 292 -8.73 17.16 4.76
C GLY A 292 -8.10 15.77 4.68
N ASP A 293 -7.30 15.36 5.67
CA ASP A 293 -6.63 14.04 5.69
C ASP A 293 -7.39 12.96 6.49
N GLY A 294 -8.51 13.32 7.12
CA GLY A 294 -9.32 12.40 7.92
C GLY A 294 -8.95 12.34 9.41
N VAL A 295 -7.93 13.10 9.85
CA VAL A 295 -7.47 13.20 11.24
C VAL A 295 -8.05 14.45 11.90
N TYR A 296 -9.14 14.27 12.65
CA TYR A 296 -9.77 15.37 13.38
C TYR A 296 -8.99 15.65 14.66
N SER A 297 -8.83 16.93 15.04
CA SER A 297 -8.15 17.28 16.29
C SER A 297 -8.77 18.45 17.08
N LEU A 298 -8.41 18.56 18.35
CA LEU A 298 -8.79 19.67 19.22
C LEU A 298 -7.75 19.89 20.33
N ASP A 299 -7.06 21.03 20.29
CA ASP A 299 -6.22 21.55 21.38
C ASP A 299 -7.12 22.11 22.50
N PHE A 300 -7.28 21.36 23.60
CA PHE A 300 -8.16 21.70 24.72
C PHE A 300 -7.37 21.97 26.02
N THR A 301 -7.74 23.02 26.76
CA THR A 301 -7.09 23.35 28.05
C THR A 301 -7.77 22.63 29.22
N ILE A 302 -7.13 21.59 29.76
CA ILE A 302 -7.62 20.88 30.94
C ILE A 302 -7.22 21.64 32.22
N THR A 303 -8.22 22.08 32.98
CA THR A 303 -8.02 23.03 34.09
C THR A 303 -7.38 22.42 35.35
N ASN A 304 -7.52 21.11 35.57
CA ASN A 304 -6.97 20.40 36.72
C ASN A 304 -5.89 19.41 36.29
N ALA A 305 -4.81 19.30 37.08
CA ALA A 305 -3.83 18.22 36.90
C ALA A 305 -4.41 16.87 37.38
N GLY A 306 -4.04 15.78 36.71
CA GLY A 306 -4.43 14.41 37.08
C GLY A 306 -5.00 13.61 35.91
N ARG A 307 -5.58 12.45 36.22
CA ARG A 307 -6.29 11.59 35.27
C ARG A 307 -7.76 12.02 35.14
N GLU A 308 -8.21 12.19 33.91
CA GLU A 308 -9.61 12.35 33.53
C GLU A 308 -9.98 11.30 32.47
N GLU A 309 -11.28 11.17 32.19
CA GLU A 309 -11.82 10.28 31.16
C GLU A 309 -12.55 11.07 30.07
N PHE A 310 -12.56 10.53 28.85
CA PHE A 310 -13.25 11.12 27.71
C PHE A 310 -13.72 10.07 26.70
N LYS A 311 -14.53 10.50 25.74
CA LYS A 311 -14.84 9.80 24.49
C LYS A 311 -14.82 10.82 23.35
N VAL A 312 -14.53 10.35 22.14
CA VAL A 312 -14.88 11.09 20.92
C VAL A 312 -16.26 10.62 20.48
N VAL A 313 -17.12 11.56 20.12
CA VAL A 313 -18.53 11.31 19.78
C VAL A 313 -18.94 12.15 18.59
N GLU A 314 -19.88 11.66 17.78
CA GLU A 314 -20.58 12.55 16.85
C GLU A 314 -21.32 13.60 17.70
N CYS A 315 -21.13 14.89 17.40
CA CYS A 315 -21.57 15.96 18.29
C CYS A 315 -23.10 15.90 18.53
N GLY A 316 -23.48 15.73 19.80
CA GLY A 316 -24.86 15.54 20.24
C GLY A 316 -25.38 14.10 20.20
N ASN A 317 -24.64 13.14 19.64
CA ASN A 317 -25.07 11.75 19.45
C ASN A 317 -24.12 10.73 20.12
N TRP A 318 -24.58 10.13 21.23
CA TRP A 318 -23.88 9.03 21.92
C TRP A 318 -23.92 7.68 21.17
N GLY A 319 -24.70 7.55 20.09
CA GLY A 319 -24.80 6.32 19.31
C GLY A 319 -23.53 6.02 18.50
N ASN A 320 -22.78 7.06 18.12
CA ASN A 320 -21.50 6.99 17.42
C ASN A 320 -20.43 7.54 18.36
N ALA A 321 -19.78 6.66 19.13
CA ALA A 321 -18.89 7.02 20.23
C ALA A 321 -17.71 6.05 20.34
N TYR A 322 -16.49 6.59 20.42
CA TYR A 322 -15.23 5.86 20.39
C TYR A 322 -14.32 6.25 21.58
N PRO A 323 -13.49 5.32 22.09
CA PRO A 323 -13.49 3.88 21.82
C PRO A 323 -14.73 3.20 22.45
N SER A 324 -14.78 1.87 22.60
CA SER A 324 -15.99 1.20 23.10
C SER A 324 -16.31 1.58 24.55
N GLN A 325 -15.29 1.62 25.41
CA GLN A 325 -15.34 2.23 26.75
C GLN A 325 -14.84 3.68 26.70
N ASN A 326 -14.69 4.32 27.85
CA ASN A 326 -14.06 5.64 27.90
C ASN A 326 -12.58 5.51 27.54
N ALA A 327 -12.04 6.50 26.82
CA ALA A 327 -10.62 6.78 26.78
C ALA A 327 -10.19 7.55 28.04
N TRP A 328 -8.88 7.68 28.25
CA TRP A 328 -8.28 8.32 29.42
C TRP A 328 -7.23 9.36 29.00
N VAL A 329 -7.11 10.42 29.78
CA VAL A 329 -6.13 11.50 29.58
C VAL A 329 -5.47 11.86 30.90
N ILE A 330 -4.16 12.10 30.91
CA ILE A 330 -3.39 12.47 32.10
C ILE A 330 -2.66 13.79 31.88
N THR A 331 -2.84 14.73 32.80
CA THR A 331 -2.12 16.01 32.79
C THR A 331 -1.22 16.15 34.02
N GLY A 332 0.03 16.57 33.79
CA GLY A 332 1.01 16.83 34.83
C GLY A 332 0.83 18.19 35.52
N ALA A 333 0.11 19.12 34.89
CA ALA A 333 -0.12 20.47 35.40
C ALA A 333 -1.54 20.98 35.14
N ALA A 334 -2.00 21.89 36.01
CA ALA A 334 -3.27 22.59 35.84
C ALA A 334 -3.19 23.61 34.69
N ASN A 335 -4.23 23.66 33.86
CA ASN A 335 -4.30 24.44 32.61
C ASN A 335 -3.29 23.98 31.54
N GLN A 336 -3.01 22.67 31.50
CA GLN A 336 -2.26 22.06 30.42
C GLN A 336 -3.15 21.99 29.17
N VAL A 337 -2.60 22.44 28.03
CA VAL A 337 -3.20 22.19 26.72
C VAL A 337 -2.88 20.76 26.32
N VAL A 338 -3.91 20.00 25.96
CA VAL A 338 -3.81 18.63 25.43
C VAL A 338 -4.41 18.64 24.03
N LYS A 339 -3.67 18.11 23.06
CA LYS A 339 -4.21 17.81 21.73
C LYS A 339 -4.98 16.50 21.80
N PHE A 340 -6.27 16.53 21.53
CA PHE A 340 -7.06 15.33 21.24
C PHE A 340 -7.04 15.07 19.75
N THR A 341 -6.95 13.81 19.34
CA THR A 341 -6.96 13.39 17.93
C THR A 341 -7.93 12.23 17.73
N PHE A 342 -8.61 12.25 16.59
CA PHE A 342 -9.50 11.19 16.15
C PHE A 342 -9.28 10.90 14.67
N ASP A 343 -8.60 9.79 14.40
CA ASP A 343 -8.35 9.33 13.04
C ASP A 343 -9.53 8.49 12.54
N THR A 344 -10.13 8.92 11.43
CA THR A 344 -11.27 8.23 10.81
C THR A 344 -10.88 7.31 9.65
N ASN A 345 -9.60 7.29 9.29
CA ASN A 345 -9.09 6.50 8.18
C ASN A 345 -9.14 4.98 8.44
N ASP A 346 -9.04 4.19 7.37
CA ASP A 346 -8.95 2.73 7.42
C ASP A 346 -7.52 2.28 7.11
N HIS A 347 -6.79 2.01 8.19
CA HIS A 347 -5.40 1.57 8.22
C HIS A 347 -5.23 0.06 8.10
N SER A 348 -6.28 -0.69 7.71
CA SER A 348 -6.18 -2.14 7.53
C SER A 348 -5.32 -2.57 6.32
N GLY A 349 -4.95 -1.62 5.46
CA GLY A 349 -4.02 -1.78 4.35
C GLY A 349 -2.74 -0.94 4.45
N ASP A 350 -2.46 -0.30 5.60
CA ASP A 350 -1.16 0.35 5.84
C ASP A 350 -0.02 -0.67 5.70
N ALA A 351 1.11 -0.26 5.12
CA ALA A 351 2.27 -1.13 4.97
C ALA A 351 3.13 -1.19 6.24
N GLY A 352 3.93 -2.26 6.37
CA GLY A 352 4.64 -2.59 7.61
C GLY A 352 3.74 -3.28 8.62
N LEU A 353 3.94 -3.02 9.91
CA LEU A 353 3.30 -3.82 10.95
C LEU A 353 1.82 -3.45 11.23
N PRO A 354 0.89 -4.42 11.27
CA PRO A 354 -0.53 -4.18 11.54
C PRO A 354 -0.78 -3.69 12.98
N LEU A 355 -0.98 -2.38 13.12
CA LEU A 355 -1.28 -1.70 14.39
C LEU A 355 -2.81 -1.55 14.60
N LEU A 356 -3.27 -1.77 15.84
CA LEU A 356 -4.67 -1.71 16.25
C LEU A 356 -4.99 -0.50 17.15
N PRO A 357 -6.18 0.11 17.03
CA PRO A 357 -7.23 -0.24 16.08
C PRO A 357 -6.87 0.21 14.66
N ALA A 358 -7.43 -0.47 13.66
CA ALA A 358 -7.21 -0.14 12.25
C ALA A 358 -8.08 1.04 11.76
N SER A 359 -9.04 1.51 12.55
CA SER A 359 -9.84 2.70 12.24
C SER A 359 -10.45 3.29 13.51
N ASN A 360 -10.93 4.53 13.44
CA ASN A 360 -11.54 5.25 14.57
C ASN A 360 -10.56 5.40 15.76
N ILE A 361 -9.29 5.72 15.46
CA ILE A 361 -8.21 5.78 16.44
C ILE A 361 -8.37 7.03 17.30
N VAL A 362 -8.67 6.84 18.59
CA VAL A 362 -8.78 7.92 19.57
C VAL A 362 -7.46 8.03 20.34
N ASN A 363 -6.79 9.19 20.26
CA ASN A 363 -5.60 9.47 21.07
C ASN A 363 -5.64 10.87 21.71
N ALA A 364 -4.74 11.10 22.67
CA ALA A 364 -4.51 12.39 23.30
C ALA A 364 -3.02 12.58 23.55
N TRP A 365 -2.46 13.75 23.22
CA TRP A 365 -1.04 14.06 23.43
C TRP A 365 -0.85 14.59 24.85
N ASP A 366 -0.63 13.67 25.79
CA ASP A 366 -0.78 13.88 27.22
C ASP A 366 0.44 13.37 28.03
N ASN A 367 0.38 13.42 29.36
CA ASN A 367 1.42 12.86 30.23
C ASN A 367 1.24 11.34 30.38
N MET A 368 1.38 10.64 29.26
CA MET A 368 1.24 9.20 29.15
C MET A 368 2.15 8.44 30.15
N PRO A 369 1.68 7.34 30.75
CA PRO A 369 2.49 6.47 31.60
C PRO A 369 3.73 5.92 30.88
N THR A 370 4.83 5.77 31.61
CA THR A 370 6.13 5.29 31.08
C THR A 370 6.43 3.82 31.41
N ALA A 371 5.45 3.09 31.94
CA ALA A 371 5.58 1.69 32.32
C ALA A 371 4.30 0.92 31.96
N TRP A 372 4.45 -0.11 31.13
CA TRP A 372 3.36 -0.90 30.55
C TRP A 372 3.64 -2.39 30.76
N THR A 373 2.57 -3.17 30.88
CA THR A 373 2.62 -4.62 31.07
C THR A 373 1.65 -5.30 30.11
N ALA A 374 2.10 -6.33 29.38
CA ALA A 374 1.22 -7.21 28.62
C ALA A 374 0.45 -8.13 29.56
N VAL A 375 -0.88 -8.16 29.43
CA VAL A 375 -1.77 -8.90 30.33
C VAL A 375 -2.76 -9.77 29.58
N GLY A 376 -2.94 -11.00 30.07
CA GLY A 376 -3.89 -11.97 29.54
C GLY A 376 -4.09 -13.17 30.47
N PRO A 377 -5.00 -14.11 30.14
CA PRO A 377 -5.34 -15.24 31.00
C PRO A 377 -4.17 -16.16 31.30
N TRP A 378 -3.21 -16.25 30.37
CA TRP A 378 -2.04 -17.14 30.41
C TRP A 378 -1.07 -16.84 31.55
N GLN A 379 -1.00 -15.59 32.02
CA GLN A 379 -0.27 -15.19 33.23
C GLN A 379 -1.22 -14.83 34.41
N GLY A 380 -2.54 -14.90 34.20
CA GLY A 380 -3.55 -14.64 35.21
C GLY A 380 -3.98 -13.17 35.36
N TYR A 381 -3.81 -12.35 34.31
CA TYR A 381 -4.06 -10.91 34.31
C TYR A 381 -3.28 -10.13 35.40
N ASN A 382 -2.07 -10.57 35.76
CA ASN A 382 -1.13 -9.83 36.60
C ASN A 382 -0.51 -8.64 35.83
N ASN A 383 -1.01 -7.42 36.04
CA ASN A 383 -0.43 -6.19 35.45
C ASN A 383 0.84 -5.70 36.17
N GLY A 384 1.29 -6.38 37.22
CA GLY A 384 2.54 -6.12 37.93
C GLY A 384 3.64 -7.16 37.65
N ASP A 385 3.48 -8.03 36.64
CA ASP A 385 4.45 -9.07 36.34
C ASP A 385 5.70 -8.51 35.62
N PRO A 386 6.91 -8.59 36.22
CA PRO A 386 8.13 -8.12 35.56
C PRO A 386 8.54 -8.97 34.35
N ALA A 387 8.01 -10.20 34.20
CA ALA A 387 8.29 -11.04 33.03
C ALA A 387 7.50 -10.60 31.78
N THR A 388 6.51 -9.72 31.93
CA THR A 388 5.68 -9.20 30.83
C THR A 388 5.63 -7.66 30.82
N ALA A 389 6.63 -7.01 31.42
CA ALA A 389 6.78 -5.56 31.38
C ALA A 389 7.45 -5.13 30.07
N LEU A 390 6.87 -4.13 29.39
CA LEU A 390 7.40 -3.58 28.15
C LEU A 390 8.56 -2.62 28.44
N THR A 391 9.58 -2.67 27.59
CA THR A 391 10.76 -1.80 27.64
C THR A 391 10.53 -0.58 26.73
N PRO A 392 10.79 0.66 27.20
CA PRO A 392 10.73 1.83 26.32
C PRO A 392 11.88 1.80 25.30
N VAL A 393 11.56 1.93 24.01
CA VAL A 393 12.55 1.87 22.91
C VAL A 393 12.94 3.24 22.33
N GLY A 394 12.32 4.32 22.85
CA GLY A 394 12.45 5.68 22.33
C GLY A 394 11.12 6.18 21.78
N GLY A 395 11.02 7.44 21.38
CA GLY A 395 9.86 7.95 20.63
C GLY A 395 8.48 7.78 21.26
N ASN A 396 8.35 7.55 22.58
CA ASN A 396 7.08 7.14 23.24
C ASN A 396 6.54 5.75 22.78
N GLN A 397 7.43 4.88 22.32
CA GLN A 397 7.17 3.50 21.97
C GLN A 397 7.69 2.53 23.04
N PHE A 398 6.98 1.41 23.23
CA PHE A 398 7.30 0.39 24.23
C PHE A 398 7.15 -1.02 23.64
N LEU A 399 8.12 -1.90 23.88
CA LEU A 399 8.17 -3.23 23.26
C LEU A 399 8.45 -4.35 24.29
N LEU A 400 7.87 -5.53 24.09
CA LEU A 400 8.15 -6.77 24.81
C LEU A 400 8.16 -7.94 23.84
N ASP A 401 9.25 -8.69 23.81
CA ASP A 401 9.29 -10.03 23.25
C ASP A 401 9.03 -11.06 24.35
N TYR A 402 7.97 -11.87 24.20
CA TYR A 402 7.59 -12.88 25.19
C TYR A 402 7.49 -14.28 24.59
N THR A 403 8.28 -15.20 25.13
CA THR A 403 8.27 -16.62 24.74
C THR A 403 7.06 -17.35 25.33
N PHE A 404 6.13 -17.80 24.48
CA PHE A 404 4.99 -18.62 24.89
C PHE A 404 5.40 -20.10 24.96
N ALA A 405 5.32 -20.69 26.15
CA ALA A 405 5.79 -22.05 26.42
C ALA A 405 5.02 -23.18 25.71
N ALA A 406 3.91 -22.88 25.03
CA ALA A 406 3.10 -23.83 24.28
C ALA A 406 2.40 -23.15 23.09
N ALA A 407 2.19 -23.91 22.01
CA ALA A 407 1.33 -23.50 20.91
C ALA A 407 -0.15 -23.39 21.35
N GLY A 408 -0.90 -22.51 20.71
CA GLY A 408 -2.34 -22.37 20.95
C GLY A 408 -2.92 -20.99 20.66
N ASN A 409 -4.20 -20.83 20.95
CA ASN A 409 -4.89 -19.55 20.83
C ASN A 409 -4.82 -18.80 22.16
N TYR A 410 -4.40 -17.55 22.10
CA TYR A 410 -4.19 -16.69 23.25
C TYR A 410 -4.94 -15.37 23.09
N GLU A 411 -5.12 -14.68 24.20
CA GLU A 411 -5.63 -13.31 24.21
C GLU A 411 -4.78 -12.45 25.14
N ALA A 412 -4.64 -11.18 24.80
CA ALA A 412 -3.97 -10.21 25.64
C ALA A 412 -4.39 -8.76 25.32
N LYS A 413 -3.94 -7.85 26.17
CA LYS A 413 -4.00 -6.40 26.01
C LYS A 413 -2.85 -5.76 26.79
N LEU A 414 -2.64 -4.47 26.65
CA LEU A 414 -1.63 -3.73 27.42
C LEU A 414 -2.30 -2.93 28.53
N SER A 415 -1.70 -2.93 29.71
CA SER A 415 -2.17 -2.19 30.89
C SER A 415 -1.00 -1.41 31.49
N GLN A 416 -1.25 -0.26 32.09
CA GLN A 416 -0.22 0.44 32.86
C GLN A 416 0.34 -0.51 33.95
N THR A 417 1.65 -0.50 34.17
CA THR A 417 2.24 -1.40 35.17
C THR A 417 1.68 -1.09 36.57
N SER A 418 1.05 -2.10 37.18
CA SER A 418 0.38 -2.04 38.48
C SER A 418 -0.80 -1.06 38.60
N ASP A 419 -1.34 -0.52 37.52
CA ASP A 419 -2.60 0.25 37.48
C ASP A 419 -3.53 -0.30 36.38
N TRP A 420 -4.84 -0.25 36.58
CA TRP A 420 -5.84 -0.69 35.59
C TRP A 420 -6.56 0.47 34.92
N GLY A 421 -6.34 1.71 35.37
CA GLY A 421 -7.05 2.89 34.85
C GLY A 421 -6.67 3.30 33.42
N GLN A 422 -5.66 2.66 32.82
CA GLN A 422 -5.06 3.01 31.54
C GLN A 422 -4.69 1.72 30.82
N GLN A 423 -5.37 1.43 29.71
CA GLN A 423 -5.15 0.22 28.93
C GLN A 423 -5.14 0.56 27.43
N PHE A 424 -4.54 -0.34 26.64
CA PHE A 424 -4.67 -0.41 25.19
C PHE A 424 -5.10 -1.82 24.80
N GLY A 425 -5.95 -1.93 23.79
CA GLY A 425 -6.45 -3.21 23.29
C GLY A 425 -6.96 -3.09 21.86
N SER A 426 -7.89 -3.96 21.45
CA SER A 426 -8.39 -3.99 20.07
C SER A 426 -9.18 -2.75 19.64
N ASP A 427 -9.59 -1.89 20.59
CA ASP A 427 -10.19 -0.57 20.35
C ASP A 427 -9.28 0.62 20.74
N GLY A 428 -7.99 0.38 20.97
CA GLY A 428 -7.00 1.42 21.28
C GLY A 428 -7.04 1.89 22.74
N ARG A 429 -6.78 3.20 22.94
CA ARG A 429 -6.64 3.87 24.25
C ARG A 429 -7.95 3.84 25.05
N SER A 430 -8.13 2.83 25.89
CA SER A 430 -9.43 2.52 26.52
C SER A 430 -9.26 2.16 28.00
N VAL A 431 -10.21 2.56 28.86
CA VAL A 431 -10.14 2.34 30.32
C VAL A 431 -10.40 0.88 30.69
N ASP A 432 -11.20 0.18 29.90
CA ASP A 432 -11.44 -1.26 29.99
C ASP A 432 -11.32 -1.87 28.59
N ALA A 433 -10.12 -1.73 28.00
CA ALA A 433 -9.84 -2.15 26.64
C ALA A 433 -10.20 -3.64 26.41
N PRO A 434 -10.86 -4.02 25.30
CA PRO A 434 -11.07 -5.42 24.95
C PRO A 434 -9.74 -6.09 24.57
N THR A 435 -9.64 -7.40 24.77
CA THR A 435 -8.47 -8.16 24.37
C THR A 435 -8.35 -8.27 22.84
N ILE A 436 -7.12 -8.47 22.38
CA ILE A 436 -6.76 -8.90 21.04
C ILE A 436 -6.53 -10.41 21.12
N GLN A 437 -7.11 -11.16 20.17
CA GLN A 437 -6.88 -12.59 20.02
C GLN A 437 -5.70 -12.80 19.07
N PHE A 438 -4.82 -13.76 19.37
CA PHE A 438 -3.70 -14.14 18.53
C PHE A 438 -3.41 -15.64 18.65
N GLN A 439 -2.71 -16.21 17.67
CA GLN A 439 -2.32 -17.61 17.66
C GLN A 439 -0.80 -17.73 17.80
N VAL A 440 -0.36 -18.65 18.65
CA VAL A 440 1.03 -19.08 18.79
C VAL A 440 1.14 -20.42 18.04
N ALA A 441 2.00 -20.49 17.03
CA ALA A 441 2.03 -21.61 16.09
C ALA A 441 2.74 -22.85 16.66
N ALA A 442 3.84 -22.65 17.37
CA ALA A 442 4.69 -23.67 17.96
C ALA A 442 5.06 -23.39 19.43
N ASP A 443 5.44 -24.45 20.14
CA ASP A 443 5.94 -24.35 21.52
C ASP A 443 7.24 -23.53 21.55
N ASN A 444 7.30 -22.50 22.38
CA ASN A 444 8.43 -21.56 22.56
C ASN A 444 8.61 -20.53 21.43
N ASP A 445 7.58 -20.28 20.64
CA ASP A 445 7.50 -19.08 19.79
C ASP A 445 7.60 -17.80 20.62
N VAL A 446 8.22 -16.77 20.04
CA VAL A 446 8.37 -15.44 20.63
C VAL A 446 7.33 -14.51 20.02
N VAL A 447 6.44 -13.97 20.86
CA VAL A 447 5.41 -13.01 20.45
C VAL A 447 5.84 -11.61 20.87
N THR A 448 5.88 -10.68 19.91
CA THR A 448 6.22 -9.27 20.13
C THR A 448 4.96 -8.47 20.45
N PHE A 449 5.00 -7.72 21.55
CA PHE A 449 3.97 -6.76 21.95
C PHE A 449 4.55 -5.36 21.79
N TRP A 450 3.91 -4.52 20.98
CA TRP A 450 4.34 -3.14 20.74
C TRP A 450 3.22 -2.16 21.05
N LEU A 451 3.58 -1.03 21.67
CA LEU A 451 2.72 0.12 21.90
C LEU A 451 3.37 1.35 21.27
N ASP A 452 2.65 2.02 20.37
CA ASP A 452 2.98 3.38 19.93
C ASP A 452 2.05 4.37 20.65
N GLY A 453 2.62 5.14 21.59
CA GLY A 453 1.88 6.13 22.34
C GLY A 453 1.56 7.43 21.60
N ASN A 454 2.26 7.74 20.50
CA ASN A 454 2.02 8.94 19.70
C ASN A 454 0.82 8.75 18.77
N GLN A 455 0.70 7.57 18.17
CA GLN A 455 -0.47 7.15 17.40
C GLN A 455 -1.62 6.68 18.32
N GLY A 456 -1.30 6.16 19.51
CA GLY A 456 -2.28 5.56 20.41
C GLY A 456 -2.73 4.16 19.96
N ARG A 457 -1.89 3.48 19.18
CA ARG A 457 -2.12 2.15 18.60
C ARG A 457 -1.18 1.12 19.23
N MET A 458 -1.51 -0.16 19.10
CA MET A 458 -0.67 -1.28 19.58
C MET A 458 -0.71 -2.48 18.63
N ALA A 459 0.32 -3.31 18.66
CA ALA A 459 0.37 -4.59 17.95
C ALA A 459 0.63 -5.76 18.91
N ILE A 460 0.16 -6.95 18.51
CA ILE A 460 0.60 -8.24 19.05
C ILE A 460 0.97 -9.10 17.84
N VAL A 461 2.26 -9.33 17.67
CA VAL A 461 2.84 -10.03 16.53
C VAL A 461 3.26 -11.40 17.02
N ALA A 462 2.48 -12.42 16.65
CA ALA A 462 3.00 -13.78 16.70
C ALA A 462 3.93 -13.99 15.50
N PRO A 463 4.98 -14.82 15.62
CA PRO A 463 5.82 -15.11 14.47
C PRO A 463 4.98 -15.89 13.46
N GLU A 464 5.10 -15.53 12.18
CA GLU A 464 4.49 -16.33 11.12
C GLU A 464 4.99 -17.79 11.22
N PRO A 465 4.15 -18.80 10.91
CA PRO A 465 4.52 -20.21 11.06
C PRO A 465 5.87 -20.50 10.38
N SER A 466 6.87 -20.86 11.19
CA SER A 466 8.29 -20.82 10.81
C SER A 466 8.77 -21.97 9.90
N GLY A 467 7.87 -22.49 9.06
CA GLY A 467 8.16 -23.37 7.95
C GLY A 467 7.32 -22.97 6.74
N GLY A 468 7.94 -22.99 5.55
CA GLY A 468 7.18 -22.98 4.31
C GLY A 468 6.21 -24.17 4.25
N ALA A 469 5.25 -24.11 3.33
CA ALA A 469 4.11 -25.02 3.29
C ALA A 469 4.48 -26.50 3.49
N GLY A 470 3.61 -27.20 4.23
CA GLY A 470 3.89 -28.55 4.70
C GLY A 470 2.62 -29.36 4.86
N HIS A 471 2.79 -30.68 4.91
CA HIS A 471 1.68 -31.62 5.05
C HIS A 471 1.12 -31.67 6.50
N ASP A 472 0.51 -30.57 6.95
CA ASP A 472 0.14 -30.28 8.34
C ASP A 472 -1.38 -30.20 8.60
N ASN A 473 -2.19 -30.42 7.56
CA ASN A 473 -3.64 -30.21 7.43
C ASN A 473 -4.06 -28.74 7.24
N ASN A 474 -3.20 -27.91 6.66
CA ASN A 474 -3.49 -26.58 6.15
C ASN A 474 -3.28 -26.53 4.64
N ILE A 475 -3.89 -25.57 3.94
CA ILE A 475 -3.64 -25.36 2.50
C ILE A 475 -3.32 -23.88 2.32
N TRP A 476 -2.21 -23.56 1.66
CA TRP A 476 -1.78 -22.18 1.45
C TRP A 476 -2.54 -21.57 0.25
N TRP A 477 -3.65 -20.87 0.54
CA TRP A 477 -4.65 -20.48 -0.46
C TRP A 477 -4.15 -19.51 -1.54
N ASP A 478 -3.22 -18.62 -1.20
CA ASP A 478 -2.72 -17.57 -2.10
C ASP A 478 -1.69 -18.09 -3.11
N ASP A 479 -1.07 -19.23 -2.80
CA ASP A 479 -0.13 -19.91 -3.69
C ASP A 479 -0.82 -20.86 -4.69
N LEU A 480 -2.07 -21.27 -4.42
CA LEU A 480 -2.88 -22.05 -5.37
C LEU A 480 -3.10 -21.28 -6.68
N GLY A 481 -2.89 -21.93 -7.83
CA GLY A 481 -2.95 -21.23 -9.10
C GLY A 481 -3.27 -22.06 -10.34
N HIS A 482 -4.20 -21.55 -11.15
CA HIS A 482 -4.42 -21.96 -12.54
C HIS A 482 -4.87 -20.75 -13.38
N ASN A 483 -4.22 -20.51 -14.51
CA ASN A 483 -4.66 -19.52 -15.49
C ASN A 483 -5.10 -20.18 -16.80
N SER A 484 -6.39 -20.27 -17.06
CA SER A 484 -6.96 -20.98 -18.23
C SER A 484 -6.67 -20.33 -19.60
N ARG A 485 -6.04 -19.14 -19.63
CA ARG A 485 -5.58 -18.45 -20.85
C ARG A 485 -4.07 -18.58 -21.09
N ASP A 486 -3.31 -19.03 -20.10
CA ASP A 486 -1.86 -19.21 -20.20
C ASP A 486 -1.52 -20.64 -20.63
N THR A 487 -0.69 -20.76 -21.66
CA THR A 487 -0.17 -22.05 -22.16
C THR A 487 0.63 -22.85 -21.14
N LEU A 488 1.24 -22.20 -20.13
CA LEU A 488 1.88 -22.90 -19.01
C LEU A 488 0.88 -23.76 -18.23
N PHE A 489 -0.33 -23.24 -18.03
CA PHE A 489 -1.38 -23.89 -17.25
C PHE A 489 -2.37 -24.72 -18.08
N ARG A 490 -2.51 -24.44 -19.38
CA ARG A 490 -3.41 -25.17 -20.29
C ARG A 490 -2.82 -25.29 -21.70
N THR A 491 -2.48 -26.51 -22.10
CA THR A 491 -1.93 -26.81 -23.43
C THR A 491 -2.70 -27.95 -24.11
N PRO A 492 -3.22 -27.77 -25.34
CA PRO A 492 -3.30 -26.52 -26.10
C PRO A 492 -4.22 -25.47 -25.43
N GLY A 493 -3.91 -24.19 -25.63
CA GLY A 493 -4.76 -23.09 -25.21
C GLY A 493 -6.03 -22.96 -26.08
N GLY A 494 -7.07 -22.31 -25.54
CA GLY A 494 -8.31 -22.04 -26.28
C GLY A 494 -9.21 -23.27 -26.50
N ALA A 495 -9.98 -23.26 -27.59
CA ALA A 495 -10.83 -24.37 -28.01
C ALA A 495 -10.05 -25.35 -28.89
N VAL A 496 -10.36 -26.64 -28.80
CA VAL A 496 -9.62 -27.72 -29.50
C VAL A 496 -10.53 -28.54 -30.41
N THR A 497 -9.96 -29.21 -31.40
CA THR A 497 -10.71 -30.14 -32.26
C THR A 497 -10.97 -31.48 -31.57
N THR A 498 -11.96 -32.24 -32.02
CA THR A 498 -12.15 -33.64 -31.56
C THR A 498 -10.87 -34.48 -31.68
N GLY A 499 -10.68 -35.40 -30.75
CA GLY A 499 -9.47 -36.24 -30.63
C GLY A 499 -8.22 -35.52 -30.11
N THR A 500 -8.30 -34.25 -29.71
CA THR A 500 -7.16 -33.49 -29.15
C THR A 500 -7.12 -33.62 -27.63
N ASP A 501 -6.04 -34.19 -27.11
CA ASP A 501 -5.75 -34.21 -25.67
C ASP A 501 -5.47 -32.79 -25.14
N VAL A 502 -5.85 -32.50 -23.89
CA VAL A 502 -5.58 -31.21 -23.24
C VAL A 502 -4.95 -31.43 -21.87
N THR A 503 -3.71 -30.98 -21.74
CA THR A 503 -2.95 -30.97 -20.49
C THR A 503 -3.30 -29.73 -19.68
N LEU A 504 -3.63 -29.92 -18.41
CA LEU A 504 -3.94 -28.89 -17.43
C LEU A 504 -2.94 -28.97 -16.27
N ARG A 505 -2.38 -27.83 -15.87
CA ARG A 505 -1.53 -27.70 -14.68
C ARG A 505 -2.18 -26.86 -13.60
N PHE A 506 -1.82 -27.12 -12.37
CA PHE A 506 -2.24 -26.42 -11.16
C PHE A 506 -1.02 -26.28 -10.25
N ARG A 507 -0.71 -25.06 -9.79
CA ARG A 507 0.37 -24.81 -8.83
C ARG A 507 -0.17 -24.76 -7.40
N ALA A 508 0.69 -25.05 -6.44
CA ALA A 508 0.55 -24.77 -5.01
C ALA A 508 1.92 -24.43 -4.43
N ALA A 509 1.99 -23.95 -3.18
CA ALA A 509 3.28 -23.72 -2.52
C ALA A 509 4.08 -25.03 -2.44
N SER A 510 5.41 -24.95 -2.60
CA SER A 510 6.31 -26.10 -2.48
C SER A 510 6.03 -26.88 -1.18
N ASN A 511 5.74 -28.18 -1.30
CA ASN A 511 5.48 -29.11 -0.19
C ASN A 511 4.16 -28.87 0.60
N ASP A 512 3.24 -28.06 0.08
CA ASP A 512 1.86 -27.86 0.59
C ASP A 512 1.02 -29.15 0.46
N LEU A 513 0.67 -29.56 -0.76
CA LEU A 513 -0.40 -30.54 -0.96
C LEU A 513 0.06 -31.99 -0.87
N THR A 514 -0.61 -32.78 -0.02
CA THR A 514 -0.52 -34.24 -0.12
C THR A 514 -1.12 -34.81 -1.41
N ALA A 515 -2.07 -34.10 -2.04
CA ALA A 515 -2.64 -34.47 -3.34
C ALA A 515 -3.40 -33.31 -4.02
N ALA A 516 -3.34 -33.27 -5.36
CA ALA A 516 -4.29 -32.52 -6.18
C ALA A 516 -5.16 -33.43 -7.05
N LYS A 517 -6.42 -33.01 -7.30
CA LYS A 517 -7.36 -33.71 -8.20
C LYS A 517 -8.03 -32.73 -9.16
N LEU A 518 -8.37 -33.22 -10.36
CA LEU A 518 -9.20 -32.52 -11.32
C LEU A 518 -10.60 -33.16 -11.36
N ARG A 519 -11.64 -32.36 -11.14
CA ARG A 519 -13.01 -32.72 -11.53
C ARG A 519 -13.27 -32.15 -12.92
N TYR A 520 -13.67 -33.00 -13.87
CA TYR A 520 -14.20 -32.53 -15.15
C TYR A 520 -15.52 -33.23 -15.52
N TYR A 521 -16.44 -32.45 -16.07
CA TYR A 521 -17.75 -32.89 -16.53
C TYR A 521 -17.84 -32.76 -18.05
N ASN A 522 -18.29 -33.81 -18.73
CA ASN A 522 -18.52 -33.84 -20.18
C ASN A 522 -20.03 -33.65 -20.44
N ASP A 523 -20.40 -32.54 -21.10
CA ASP A 523 -21.80 -32.20 -21.36
C ASP A 523 -22.52 -33.19 -22.31
N ARG A 524 -21.80 -33.73 -23.28
CA ARG A 524 -22.32 -34.58 -24.36
C ARG A 524 -22.75 -35.95 -23.85
N THR A 525 -21.95 -36.52 -22.96
CA THR A 525 -22.19 -37.83 -22.34
C THR A 525 -22.88 -37.71 -20.99
N ASN A 526 -22.98 -36.51 -20.43
CA ASN A 526 -23.48 -36.23 -19.08
C ASN A 526 -22.69 -37.00 -17.99
N VAL A 527 -21.37 -37.06 -18.12
CA VAL A 527 -20.47 -37.82 -17.22
C VAL A 527 -19.56 -36.88 -16.44
N ASN A 528 -19.61 -36.98 -15.12
CA ASN A 528 -18.61 -36.43 -14.22
C ASN A 528 -17.45 -37.41 -14.03
N LYS A 529 -16.21 -36.92 -14.09
CA LYS A 529 -15.00 -37.64 -13.70
C LYS A 529 -14.24 -36.84 -12.65
N LEU A 530 -13.70 -37.55 -11.68
CA LEU A 530 -12.69 -37.07 -10.75
C LEU A 530 -11.43 -37.89 -11.02
N VAL A 531 -10.32 -37.21 -11.32
CA VAL A 531 -9.04 -37.85 -11.63
C VAL A 531 -7.95 -37.25 -10.75
N ASP A 532 -7.01 -38.08 -10.33
CA ASP A 532 -5.83 -37.65 -9.59
C ASP A 532 -4.86 -36.94 -10.54
N MET A 533 -4.20 -35.89 -10.05
CA MET A 533 -3.13 -35.20 -10.75
C MET A 533 -1.78 -35.76 -10.31
N ALA A 534 -0.76 -35.64 -11.16
CA ALA A 534 0.62 -36.02 -10.82
C ALA A 534 1.44 -34.77 -10.53
N LEU A 535 2.20 -34.75 -9.44
CA LEU A 535 3.27 -33.79 -9.23
C LEU A 535 4.36 -34.02 -10.30
N VAL A 536 4.64 -33.00 -11.13
CA VAL A 536 5.57 -33.10 -12.27
C VAL A 536 6.81 -32.20 -12.16
N ALA A 537 6.74 -31.13 -11.36
CA ALA A 537 7.88 -30.28 -11.06
C ALA A 537 7.70 -29.63 -9.68
N ASP A 538 8.82 -29.26 -9.08
CA ASP A 538 8.94 -28.48 -7.86
C ASP A 538 10.23 -27.67 -8.00
N ASP A 539 10.15 -26.35 -7.81
CA ASP A 539 11.28 -25.43 -7.92
C ASP A 539 11.73 -24.86 -6.56
N GLY A 540 11.15 -25.33 -5.45
CA GLY A 540 11.39 -24.85 -4.10
C GLY A 540 10.55 -23.63 -3.71
N THR A 541 9.83 -23.02 -4.64
CA THR A 541 8.79 -22.01 -4.36
C THR A 541 7.40 -22.60 -4.65
N TYR A 542 7.22 -23.22 -5.81
CA TYR A 542 5.96 -23.80 -6.25
C TYR A 542 6.10 -25.27 -6.67
N GLU A 543 5.18 -26.09 -6.19
CA GLU A 543 4.95 -27.42 -6.73
C GLU A 543 3.91 -27.36 -7.87
N TRP A 544 4.10 -28.18 -8.90
CA TRP A 544 3.32 -28.16 -10.13
C TRP A 544 2.66 -29.52 -10.38
N TRP A 545 1.34 -29.55 -10.24
CA TRP A 545 0.50 -30.71 -10.50
C TRP A 545 -0.01 -30.68 -11.94
N GLU A 546 0.00 -31.82 -12.64
CA GLU A 546 -0.43 -31.95 -14.03
C GLU A 546 -1.41 -33.11 -14.22
N VAL A 547 -2.39 -32.94 -15.11
CA VAL A 547 -3.20 -34.03 -15.66
C VAL A 547 -3.59 -33.74 -17.10
N THR A 548 -3.78 -34.80 -17.90
CA THR A 548 -4.27 -34.67 -19.28
C THR A 548 -5.69 -35.21 -19.41
N ILE A 549 -6.61 -34.36 -19.87
CA ILE A 549 -7.94 -34.76 -20.31
C ILE A 549 -7.79 -35.41 -21.69
N PRO A 550 -8.24 -36.66 -21.88
CA PRO A 550 -8.15 -37.32 -23.17
C PRO A 550 -9.12 -36.70 -24.19
N GLY A 551 -8.69 -36.59 -25.43
CA GLY A 551 -9.45 -35.99 -26.51
C GLY A 551 -10.81 -36.66 -26.73
N SER A 552 -11.87 -35.86 -26.71
CA SER A 552 -13.23 -36.35 -26.96
C SER A 552 -13.40 -36.72 -28.44
N ALA A 553 -13.97 -37.89 -28.71
CA ALA A 553 -14.36 -38.30 -30.06
C ALA A 553 -15.54 -37.44 -30.60
N ASP A 554 -16.42 -37.00 -29.70
CA ASP A 554 -17.58 -36.16 -30.02
C ASP A 554 -17.33 -34.68 -29.71
N THR A 555 -17.97 -33.79 -30.46
CA THR A 555 -18.04 -32.35 -30.10
C THR A 555 -18.76 -32.17 -28.77
N THR A 556 -18.13 -31.47 -27.82
CA THR A 556 -18.56 -31.40 -26.41
C THR A 556 -17.98 -30.15 -25.76
N ILE A 557 -18.56 -29.75 -24.63
CA ILE A 557 -17.94 -28.85 -23.68
C ILE A 557 -17.54 -29.67 -22.44
N PHE A 558 -16.25 -29.61 -22.10
CA PHE A 558 -15.75 -30.02 -20.81
C PHE A 558 -15.82 -28.85 -19.83
N TRP A 559 -16.32 -29.12 -18.63
CA TRP A 559 -16.40 -28.18 -17.52
C TRP A 559 -15.50 -28.66 -16.39
N TYR A 560 -14.41 -27.96 -16.09
CA TYR A 560 -13.39 -28.44 -15.13
C TYR A 560 -13.07 -27.50 -13.98
N ARG A 561 -12.57 -28.07 -12.89
CA ARG A 561 -12.09 -27.37 -11.68
C ARG A 561 -11.10 -28.24 -10.90
N PHE A 562 -10.29 -27.63 -10.04
CA PHE A 562 -9.29 -28.33 -9.23
C PHE A 562 -9.77 -28.51 -7.78
N ILE A 563 -9.22 -29.51 -7.12
CA ILE A 563 -9.43 -29.81 -5.71
C ILE A 563 -8.03 -30.01 -5.10
N ALA A 564 -7.66 -29.10 -4.21
CA ALA A 564 -6.41 -29.14 -3.44
C ALA A 564 -6.67 -29.91 -2.12
N ILE A 565 -5.75 -30.77 -1.71
CA ILE A 565 -5.89 -31.63 -0.54
C ILE A 565 -4.56 -31.70 0.20
N ASP A 566 -4.56 -31.22 1.44
CA ASP A 566 -3.52 -31.55 2.41
C ASP A 566 -4.13 -32.31 3.60
N GLY A 567 -3.72 -33.57 3.78
CA GLY A 567 -4.17 -34.44 4.87
C GLY A 567 -5.69 -34.56 4.97
N THR A 568 -6.27 -33.81 5.91
CA THR A 568 -7.72 -33.71 6.15
C THR A 568 -8.36 -32.41 5.66
N ALA A 569 -7.57 -31.41 5.27
CA ALA A 569 -8.04 -30.19 4.61
C ALA A 569 -8.41 -30.46 3.14
N THR A 570 -9.32 -29.65 2.62
CA THR A 570 -9.70 -29.68 1.20
C THR A 570 -10.18 -28.31 0.77
N ALA A 571 -9.59 -27.79 -0.31
CA ALA A 571 -10.00 -26.55 -0.95
C ALA A 571 -10.35 -26.79 -2.43
N TYR A 572 -11.14 -25.89 -3.00
CA TYR A 572 -11.56 -25.93 -4.41
C TYR A 572 -11.00 -24.72 -5.13
N TYR A 573 -10.38 -24.92 -6.28
CA TYR A 573 -9.90 -23.83 -7.12
C TYR A 573 -10.68 -23.84 -8.44
N GLU A 574 -11.47 -22.78 -8.64
CA GLU A 574 -12.49 -22.65 -9.68
C GLU A 574 -12.34 -21.32 -10.44
N ASP A 575 -13.08 -21.13 -11.54
CA ASP A 575 -13.16 -19.84 -12.23
C ASP A 575 -13.75 -18.77 -11.30
N ASP A 576 -13.37 -17.52 -11.52
CA ASP A 576 -13.69 -16.40 -10.62
C ASP A 576 -15.20 -16.03 -10.62
N VAL A 577 -15.55 -14.96 -9.91
CA VAL A 577 -16.93 -14.42 -9.89
C VAL A 577 -17.41 -14.03 -11.30
N THR A 578 -16.52 -13.51 -12.14
CA THR A 578 -16.86 -12.97 -13.47
C THR A 578 -17.06 -14.08 -14.51
N ARG A 579 -16.45 -15.26 -14.31
CA ARG A 579 -16.55 -16.46 -15.16
C ARG A 579 -16.14 -16.20 -16.61
N ASN A 580 -15.08 -15.42 -16.79
CA ASN A 580 -14.53 -15.11 -18.11
C ASN A 580 -13.29 -15.95 -18.48
N GLY A 581 -12.84 -16.83 -17.59
CA GLY A 581 -11.53 -17.49 -17.68
C GLY A 581 -10.37 -16.54 -17.39
N GLY A 582 -9.15 -17.06 -17.48
CA GLY A 582 -7.97 -16.44 -16.87
C GLY A 582 -7.63 -17.14 -15.55
N TRP A 583 -7.15 -16.37 -14.57
CA TRP A 583 -6.90 -16.83 -13.20
C TRP A 583 -8.19 -17.27 -12.49
N GLY A 584 -8.05 -18.19 -11.53
CA GLY A 584 -9.15 -18.66 -10.70
C GLY A 584 -9.16 -18.06 -9.30
N GLN A 585 -10.02 -18.64 -8.45
CA GLN A 585 -10.18 -18.27 -7.06
C GLN A 585 -10.32 -19.54 -6.19
N THR A 586 -9.74 -19.48 -4.99
CA THR A 586 -9.86 -20.52 -3.96
C THR A 586 -11.18 -20.40 -3.18
N TYR A 587 -11.80 -21.54 -2.87
CA TYR A 587 -13.01 -21.64 -2.06
C TYR A 587 -12.93 -22.84 -1.09
N ALA A 588 -13.29 -22.64 0.19
CA ALA A 588 -13.45 -23.72 1.17
C ALA A 588 -14.57 -24.72 0.79
N THR A 589 -15.59 -24.26 0.04
CA THR A 589 -16.64 -25.11 -0.53
C THR A 589 -16.87 -24.77 -1.98
N SER A 590 -16.97 -25.79 -2.82
CA SER A 590 -17.17 -25.64 -4.26
C SER A 590 -18.40 -24.80 -4.60
N GLN A 591 -18.22 -23.81 -5.48
CA GLN A 591 -19.29 -22.99 -6.06
C GLN A 591 -19.77 -23.55 -7.41
N ASP A 592 -19.11 -24.60 -7.90
CA ASP A 592 -19.19 -25.18 -9.24
C ASP A 592 -18.98 -24.18 -10.40
N ARG A 593 -18.09 -23.19 -10.19
CA ARG A 593 -17.64 -22.23 -11.20
C ARG A 593 -16.59 -22.86 -12.12
N SER A 594 -16.97 -23.93 -12.80
CA SER A 594 -16.05 -24.68 -13.66
C SER A 594 -15.63 -23.89 -14.91
N TRP A 595 -14.35 -23.94 -15.28
CA TRP A 595 -13.88 -23.41 -16.56
C TRP A 595 -14.42 -24.18 -17.75
N GLN A 596 -14.59 -23.48 -18.86
CA GLN A 596 -15.01 -24.05 -20.13
C GLN A 596 -13.82 -24.52 -20.99
N LEU A 597 -13.89 -25.76 -21.49
CA LEU A 597 -13.05 -26.29 -22.56
C LEU A 597 -13.96 -26.78 -23.71
N THR A 598 -14.01 -26.00 -24.78
CA THR A 598 -14.81 -26.32 -25.98
C THR A 598 -14.05 -27.27 -26.90
N VAL A 599 -14.69 -28.39 -27.27
CA VAL A 599 -14.22 -29.33 -28.28
C VAL A 599 -15.13 -29.24 -29.51
N TYR A 600 -14.59 -28.77 -30.64
CA TYR A 600 -15.34 -28.48 -31.86
C TYR A 600 -14.99 -29.44 -33.02
N ASP A 601 -15.84 -29.44 -34.05
CA ASP A 601 -15.65 -30.23 -35.27
C ASP A 601 -14.49 -29.63 -36.10
N PRO A 602 -13.42 -30.38 -36.46
CA PRO A 602 -12.34 -29.86 -37.31
C PRO A 602 -12.80 -29.31 -38.68
N ALA A 603 -13.98 -29.71 -39.17
CA ALA A 603 -14.58 -29.14 -40.38
C ALA A 603 -15.22 -27.76 -40.17
N PHE A 604 -15.46 -27.32 -38.92
CA PHE A 604 -15.95 -25.97 -38.62
C PHE A 604 -14.82 -24.96 -38.77
N GLN A 605 -15.02 -23.99 -39.67
CA GLN A 605 -14.04 -22.95 -39.99
C GLN A 605 -14.70 -21.58 -39.87
N THR A 606 -14.06 -20.66 -39.16
CA THR A 606 -14.38 -19.22 -39.18
C THR A 606 -13.46 -18.49 -40.16
N PRO A 607 -13.89 -17.35 -40.77
CA PRO A 607 -13.07 -16.63 -41.74
C PRO A 607 -11.72 -16.19 -41.15
N ASP A 608 -10.61 -16.56 -41.79
CA ASP A 608 -9.26 -16.37 -41.24
C ASP A 608 -8.87 -14.90 -40.98
N TRP A 609 -9.43 -13.98 -41.78
CA TRP A 609 -9.17 -12.55 -41.62
C TRP A 609 -9.74 -12.01 -40.29
N VAL A 610 -10.88 -12.51 -39.82
CA VAL A 610 -11.52 -12.07 -38.57
C VAL A 610 -10.67 -12.45 -37.37
N LYS A 611 -10.02 -13.63 -37.41
CA LYS A 611 -9.19 -14.17 -36.31
C LYS A 611 -8.02 -13.27 -35.95
N ASN A 612 -7.59 -12.41 -36.87
CA ASN A 612 -6.44 -11.51 -36.74
C ASN A 612 -6.84 -10.03 -36.96
N ALA A 613 -8.14 -9.72 -36.98
CA ALA A 613 -8.62 -8.37 -37.26
C ALA A 613 -8.56 -7.48 -36.01
N VAL A 614 -8.03 -6.28 -36.18
CA VAL A 614 -8.25 -5.14 -35.28
C VAL A 614 -9.48 -4.42 -35.81
N MET A 615 -10.62 -4.63 -35.15
CA MET A 615 -11.91 -4.09 -35.57
C MET A 615 -12.19 -2.75 -34.89
N TYR A 616 -12.50 -1.71 -35.67
CA TYR A 616 -12.89 -0.39 -35.18
C TYR A 616 -14.39 -0.18 -35.41
N GLN A 617 -15.15 0.09 -34.35
CA GLN A 617 -16.57 0.39 -34.45
C GLN A 617 -16.78 1.88 -34.77
N ILE A 618 -17.63 2.18 -35.75
CA ILE A 618 -17.98 3.54 -36.16
C ILE A 618 -19.48 3.76 -36.03
N PHE A 619 -19.86 4.79 -35.28
CA PHE A 619 -21.19 5.38 -35.30
C PHE A 619 -21.16 6.58 -36.27
N PRO A 620 -21.71 6.47 -37.50
CA PRO A 620 -21.37 7.39 -38.60
C PRO A 620 -21.60 8.86 -38.28
N ASP A 621 -22.80 9.23 -37.79
CA ASP A 621 -23.20 10.60 -37.43
C ASP A 621 -22.24 11.31 -36.46
N ARG A 622 -21.39 10.58 -35.72
CA ARG A 622 -20.47 11.12 -34.71
C ARG A 622 -18.99 10.96 -35.03
N PHE A 623 -18.64 10.31 -36.13
CA PHE A 623 -17.24 10.05 -36.45
C PHE A 623 -16.59 11.24 -37.13
N ARG A 624 -17.13 11.66 -38.28
CA ARG A 624 -16.66 12.85 -39.01
C ARG A 624 -17.69 13.30 -40.06
N ASP A 625 -18.01 14.59 -40.09
CA ASP A 625 -18.65 15.25 -41.24
C ASP A 625 -17.59 15.50 -42.31
N GLY A 626 -17.71 14.83 -43.46
CA GLY A 626 -16.88 15.04 -44.65
C GLY A 626 -17.61 15.74 -45.81
N ASN A 627 -18.94 15.74 -45.83
CA ASN A 627 -19.72 16.43 -46.86
C ASN A 627 -20.92 17.20 -46.27
N PRO A 628 -20.73 18.46 -45.84
CA PRO A 628 -21.80 19.24 -45.23
C PRO A 628 -23.05 19.51 -46.09
N ALA A 629 -23.06 19.10 -47.37
CA ALA A 629 -24.21 19.19 -48.26
C ALA A 629 -25.23 18.05 -48.09
N ASN A 630 -24.88 16.94 -47.43
CA ASN A 630 -25.83 15.86 -47.08
C ASN A 630 -26.40 16.00 -45.65
N ASN A 631 -25.88 16.95 -44.87
CA ASN A 631 -26.28 17.19 -43.48
C ASN A 631 -27.79 17.33 -43.30
N THR A 632 -28.33 16.60 -42.33
CA THR A 632 -29.76 16.57 -41.98
C THR A 632 -30.36 17.98 -41.92
N PRO A 633 -31.35 18.32 -42.76
CA PRO A 633 -31.95 19.65 -42.76
C PRO A 633 -32.70 19.95 -41.46
N ALA A 634 -32.63 21.19 -40.98
CA ALA A 634 -33.41 21.62 -39.82
C ALA A 634 -34.93 21.45 -40.07
N GLY A 635 -35.61 20.73 -39.18
CA GLY A 635 -37.03 20.37 -39.36
C GLY A 635 -37.27 19.14 -40.26
N SER A 636 -36.23 18.35 -40.54
CA SER A 636 -36.35 17.00 -41.10
C SER A 636 -37.33 16.13 -40.30
N PHE A 637 -38.05 15.25 -40.99
CA PHE A 637 -39.01 14.36 -40.34
C PHE A 637 -38.34 13.35 -39.40
N PHE A 638 -38.66 13.44 -38.11
CA PHE A 638 -38.55 12.33 -37.15
C PHE A 638 -39.93 12.14 -36.52
N TYR A 639 -40.67 11.11 -36.94
CA TYR A 639 -41.98 10.69 -36.39
C TYR A 639 -43.08 11.77 -36.17
N ASN A 640 -42.96 12.96 -36.78
CA ASN A 640 -43.72 14.18 -36.47
C ASN A 640 -43.50 14.74 -35.04
N GLU A 641 -42.40 14.38 -34.38
CA GLU A 641 -42.02 14.90 -33.07
C GLU A 641 -41.12 16.14 -33.22
N THR A 642 -41.40 17.18 -32.44
CA THR A 642 -40.60 18.42 -32.39
C THR A 642 -40.16 18.70 -30.95
N PRO A 643 -38.91 19.09 -30.69
CA PRO A 643 -37.93 19.62 -31.65
C PRO A 643 -36.81 18.62 -32.04
N THR A 644 -36.55 18.45 -33.34
CA THR A 644 -35.33 17.78 -33.83
C THR A 644 -34.11 18.66 -33.57
N ILE A 645 -33.02 18.08 -33.05
CA ILE A 645 -31.77 18.80 -32.79
C ILE A 645 -30.82 18.51 -33.94
N VAL A 646 -30.39 19.56 -34.64
CA VAL A 646 -29.49 19.46 -35.79
C VAL A 646 -28.29 20.36 -35.51
N ARG A 647 -27.18 19.76 -35.03
CA ARG A 647 -25.95 20.50 -34.66
C ARG A 647 -25.08 20.83 -35.87
N SER A 648 -25.15 20.04 -36.94
CA SER A 648 -24.43 20.22 -38.20
C SER A 648 -24.66 21.59 -38.87
N ASN A 649 -25.83 22.18 -38.66
CA ASN A 649 -26.25 23.44 -39.29
C ASN A 649 -26.08 24.69 -38.39
N ASP A 650 -25.38 24.57 -37.26
CA ASP A 650 -25.11 25.70 -36.36
C ASP A 650 -23.88 26.52 -36.80
N PRO A 651 -24.00 27.84 -37.11
CA PRO A 651 -22.87 28.69 -37.49
C PRO A 651 -21.74 28.79 -36.45
N GLY A 652 -21.96 28.37 -35.20
CA GLY A 652 -20.98 28.39 -34.12
C GLY A 652 -19.97 27.23 -34.10
N GLY A 653 -20.18 26.16 -34.89
CA GLY A 653 -19.25 25.01 -34.95
C GLY A 653 -19.44 23.98 -33.84
N ASN A 654 -20.68 23.53 -33.63
CA ASN A 654 -21.10 22.71 -32.49
C ASN A 654 -20.89 21.18 -32.63
N TRP A 655 -19.92 20.74 -33.45
CA TRP A 655 -19.56 19.31 -33.59
C TRP A 655 -19.14 18.67 -32.25
N ASN A 656 -18.35 19.40 -31.45
CA ASN A 656 -17.87 18.92 -30.15
C ASN A 656 -18.86 19.18 -28.99
N SER A 657 -20.09 19.64 -29.27
CA SER A 657 -21.08 19.81 -28.20
C SER A 657 -21.46 18.46 -27.59
N PRO A 658 -21.49 18.32 -26.26
CA PRO A 658 -21.95 17.09 -25.62
C PRO A 658 -23.33 16.65 -26.08
N ILE A 659 -23.56 15.34 -26.09
CA ILE A 659 -24.89 14.78 -26.27
C ILE A 659 -25.67 15.09 -24.97
N CYS A 660 -26.79 15.80 -25.10
CA CYS A 660 -27.68 16.08 -23.99
C CYS A 660 -28.32 14.78 -23.46
N ASP A 661 -28.57 14.67 -22.15
CA ASP A 661 -29.20 13.48 -21.57
C ASP A 661 -30.74 13.62 -21.57
N PRO A 662 -31.47 12.87 -22.41
CA PRO A 662 -32.93 12.97 -22.48
C PRO A 662 -33.67 12.44 -21.24
N ARG A 663 -32.96 11.86 -20.26
CA ARG A 663 -33.51 11.44 -18.97
C ARG A 663 -33.46 12.56 -17.92
N ASP A 664 -32.58 13.56 -18.12
CA ASP A 664 -32.47 14.71 -17.24
C ASP A 664 -33.45 15.82 -17.67
N ALA A 665 -34.35 16.17 -16.76
CA ALA A 665 -35.33 17.25 -16.92
C ALA A 665 -34.71 18.65 -17.00
N GLY A 666 -33.46 18.82 -16.56
CA GLY A 666 -32.68 20.05 -16.64
C GLY A 666 -31.79 20.18 -17.88
N SER A 667 -31.77 19.16 -18.75
CA SER A 667 -30.94 19.16 -19.97
C SER A 667 -31.52 20.05 -21.10
N ASP A 668 -30.76 20.20 -22.19
CA ASP A 668 -31.22 20.83 -23.43
C ASP A 668 -32.25 19.98 -24.22
N CYS A 669 -32.49 18.72 -23.84
CA CYS A 669 -33.35 17.80 -24.61
C CYS A 669 -34.19 16.81 -23.76
N PRO A 670 -34.88 17.25 -22.70
CA PRO A 670 -35.62 16.37 -21.80
C PRO A 670 -36.74 15.63 -22.53
N GLY A 671 -36.73 14.30 -22.46
CA GLY A 671 -37.68 13.43 -23.16
C GLY A 671 -37.46 13.27 -24.66
N VAL A 672 -36.38 13.83 -25.23
CA VAL A 672 -36.13 13.88 -26.67
C VAL A 672 -35.05 12.87 -27.07
N TYR A 673 -35.48 11.69 -27.50
CA TYR A 673 -34.60 10.57 -27.86
C TYR A 673 -34.35 10.51 -29.38
N SER A 674 -33.20 9.96 -29.80
CA SER A 674 -32.94 9.51 -31.18
C SER A 674 -33.00 10.54 -32.33
N GLN A 675 -33.23 11.83 -32.03
CA GLN A 675 -33.44 12.92 -32.99
C GLN A 675 -32.39 14.05 -32.88
N ASN A 676 -31.15 13.69 -32.56
CA ASN A 676 -30.01 14.61 -32.46
C ASN A 676 -28.95 14.25 -33.51
N PHE A 677 -28.70 15.13 -34.48
CA PHE A 677 -27.88 14.88 -35.66
C PHE A 677 -26.69 15.83 -35.69
N TYR A 678 -25.50 15.28 -35.92
CA TYR A 678 -24.22 15.99 -35.89
C TYR A 678 -23.61 16.14 -37.29
N GLY A 679 -24.00 15.31 -38.25
CA GLY A 679 -23.60 15.43 -39.65
C GLY A 679 -22.51 14.46 -40.09
N GLY A 680 -22.15 13.48 -39.26
CA GLY A 680 -21.12 12.51 -39.63
C GLY A 680 -21.60 11.53 -40.71
N ASP A 681 -20.75 11.27 -41.70
CA ASP A 681 -21.15 10.62 -42.94
C ASP A 681 -20.08 9.67 -43.50
N LEU A 682 -20.39 8.99 -44.61
CA LEU A 682 -19.44 8.07 -45.25
C LEU A 682 -18.23 8.80 -45.83
N GLN A 683 -18.37 10.05 -46.28
CA GLN A 683 -17.23 10.83 -46.79
C GLN A 683 -16.23 11.13 -45.67
N GLY A 684 -16.68 11.54 -44.49
CA GLY A 684 -15.80 11.78 -43.34
C GLY A 684 -15.10 10.52 -42.84
N ILE A 685 -15.70 9.33 -43.06
CA ILE A 685 -15.05 8.05 -42.81
C ILE A 685 -13.93 7.79 -43.84
N ILE A 686 -14.21 8.01 -45.14
CA ILE A 686 -13.23 7.88 -46.24
C ILE A 686 -12.03 8.81 -45.99
N ASP A 687 -12.30 10.06 -45.63
CA ASP A 687 -11.29 11.10 -45.36
C ASP A 687 -10.38 10.76 -44.16
N GLN A 688 -10.72 9.76 -43.35
CA GLN A 688 -9.96 9.32 -42.17
C GLN A 688 -9.49 7.86 -42.27
N LEU A 689 -9.56 7.21 -43.44
CA LEU A 689 -9.03 5.86 -43.62
C LEU A 689 -7.52 5.77 -43.33
N ASP A 690 -6.74 6.78 -43.72
CA ASP A 690 -5.31 6.87 -43.37
C ASP A 690 -5.08 6.93 -41.84
N TYR A 691 -5.96 7.61 -41.10
CA TYR A 691 -5.91 7.67 -39.64
C TYR A 691 -6.22 6.29 -39.04
N LEU A 692 -7.30 5.64 -39.47
CA LEU A 692 -7.67 4.29 -39.02
C LEU A 692 -6.56 3.28 -39.34
N GLN A 693 -5.97 3.35 -40.53
CA GLN A 693 -4.83 2.50 -40.92
C GLN A 693 -3.60 2.79 -40.05
N SER A 694 -3.33 4.04 -39.67
CA SER A 694 -2.20 4.40 -38.79
C SER A 694 -2.34 3.83 -37.37
N LEU A 695 -3.57 3.57 -36.91
CA LEU A 695 -3.86 2.86 -35.66
C LEU A 695 -3.73 1.32 -35.79
N GLY A 696 -3.49 0.79 -36.99
CA GLY A 696 -3.44 -0.65 -37.26
C GLY A 696 -4.82 -1.31 -37.45
N VAL A 697 -5.88 -0.52 -37.65
CA VAL A 697 -7.23 -1.05 -37.93
C VAL A 697 -7.23 -1.83 -39.24
N THR A 698 -7.84 -3.01 -39.22
CA THR A 698 -7.93 -3.94 -40.37
C THR A 698 -9.36 -4.38 -40.69
N ALA A 699 -10.33 -4.02 -39.84
CA ALA A 699 -11.76 -4.17 -40.13
C ALA A 699 -12.54 -2.98 -39.54
N ILE A 700 -13.60 -2.56 -40.23
CA ILE A 700 -14.54 -1.54 -39.73
C ILE A 700 -15.88 -2.21 -39.48
N TYR A 701 -16.50 -1.91 -38.35
CA TYR A 701 -17.88 -2.30 -38.03
C TYR A 701 -18.74 -1.05 -37.90
N PHE A 702 -19.72 -0.89 -38.78
CA PHE A 702 -20.65 0.23 -38.74
C PHE A 702 -21.86 -0.09 -37.84
N ASN A 703 -22.26 0.89 -37.02
CA ASN A 703 -23.67 1.02 -36.64
C ASN A 703 -24.53 1.25 -37.91
N PRO A 704 -25.86 1.04 -37.87
CA PRO A 704 -26.68 1.00 -39.08
C PRO A 704 -26.54 2.23 -39.99
N ILE A 705 -26.44 1.99 -41.31
CA ILE A 705 -26.23 3.01 -42.36
C ILE A 705 -27.41 3.15 -43.32
N PHE A 706 -28.44 2.31 -43.18
CA PHE A 706 -29.57 2.24 -44.10
C PHE A 706 -30.66 3.27 -43.75
N GLU A 707 -31.50 3.61 -44.73
CA GLU A 707 -32.54 4.65 -44.64
C GLU A 707 -33.40 4.50 -43.37
N SER A 708 -33.38 5.52 -42.51
CA SER A 708 -34.06 5.50 -41.22
C SER A 708 -34.22 6.92 -40.64
N PRO A 709 -35.38 7.28 -40.06
CA PRO A 709 -35.62 8.64 -39.59
C PRO A 709 -34.78 9.05 -38.37
N SER A 710 -34.30 8.11 -37.55
CA SER A 710 -33.43 8.42 -36.40
C SER A 710 -31.96 8.69 -36.76
N ASN A 711 -31.21 9.15 -35.75
CA ASN A 711 -29.75 9.29 -35.80
C ASN A 711 -28.99 7.94 -35.65
N HIS A 712 -29.60 6.90 -35.07
CA HIS A 712 -28.98 5.60 -34.79
C HIS A 712 -29.36 4.50 -35.79
N LYS A 713 -30.40 4.74 -36.59
CA LYS A 713 -30.85 3.98 -37.76
C LYS A 713 -31.20 2.50 -37.55
N TYR A 714 -31.53 2.12 -36.31
CA TYR A 714 -32.00 0.76 -35.95
C TYR A 714 -33.49 0.55 -36.27
N ASP A 715 -34.23 1.64 -36.44
CA ASP A 715 -35.62 1.77 -36.86
C ASP A 715 -35.76 1.82 -38.39
N THR A 716 -35.04 0.92 -39.08
CA THR A 716 -34.82 0.95 -40.52
C THR A 716 -36.12 1.00 -41.33
N THR A 717 -36.18 1.95 -42.25
CA THR A 717 -37.29 2.16 -43.20
C THR A 717 -37.07 1.33 -44.47
N ASP A 718 -35.86 1.36 -45.06
CA ASP A 718 -35.49 0.51 -46.19
C ASP A 718 -34.05 -0.02 -46.03
N TYR A 719 -33.89 -1.35 -46.00
CA TYR A 719 -32.58 -2.02 -45.89
C TYR A 719 -31.76 -2.01 -47.20
N SER A 720 -32.35 -1.58 -48.31
CA SER A 720 -31.73 -1.60 -49.65
C SER A 720 -31.15 -0.24 -50.08
N ILE A 721 -31.33 0.80 -49.27
CA ILE A 721 -30.95 2.19 -49.56
C ILE A 721 -30.06 2.69 -48.41
N ILE A 722 -28.91 3.27 -48.74
CA ILE A 722 -28.09 4.02 -47.78
C ILE A 722 -28.83 5.30 -47.44
N ASP A 723 -28.87 5.67 -46.16
CA ASP A 723 -29.54 6.88 -45.73
C ASP A 723 -28.94 8.13 -46.40
N ASP A 724 -29.78 8.98 -46.99
CA ASP A 724 -29.34 10.19 -47.72
C ASP A 724 -28.47 11.13 -46.85
N ASN A 725 -28.62 11.11 -45.52
CA ASN A 725 -27.79 11.90 -44.60
C ASN A 725 -26.35 11.36 -44.46
N PHE A 726 -26.08 10.11 -44.89
CA PHE A 726 -24.75 9.49 -44.86
C PHE A 726 -24.11 9.37 -46.26
N GLY A 727 -24.92 9.43 -47.34
CA GLY A 727 -24.43 9.48 -48.72
C GLY A 727 -25.43 8.91 -49.73
N VAL A 728 -25.49 9.50 -50.94
CA VAL A 728 -26.45 9.10 -51.98
C VAL A 728 -25.88 7.98 -52.86
N LEU A 729 -26.67 6.94 -53.14
CA LEU A 729 -26.28 5.74 -53.90
C LEU A 729 -25.80 5.99 -55.35
N ASN A 730 -25.91 7.22 -55.86
CA ASN A 730 -25.45 7.62 -57.20
C ASN A 730 -24.14 8.44 -57.18
N ASP A 731 -23.52 8.63 -56.01
CA ASP A 731 -22.15 9.13 -55.93
C ASP A 731 -21.16 7.97 -56.20
N PRO A 732 -20.29 8.06 -57.22
CA PRO A 732 -19.27 7.05 -57.50
C PRO A 732 -18.29 6.78 -56.35
N VAL A 733 -18.20 7.69 -55.36
CA VAL A 733 -17.35 7.58 -54.17
C VAL A 733 -18.02 6.70 -53.11
N ALA A 734 -19.30 6.95 -52.79
CA ALA A 734 -20.04 6.15 -51.79
C ALA A 734 -20.20 4.68 -52.22
N SER A 735 -20.40 4.42 -53.52
CA SER A 735 -20.47 3.07 -54.10
C SER A 735 -19.10 2.36 -54.24
N GLN A 736 -17.98 3.01 -53.89
CA GLN A 736 -16.64 2.39 -53.87
C GLN A 736 -16.07 2.24 -52.45
N ALA A 737 -16.72 2.83 -51.44
CA ALA A 737 -16.34 2.73 -50.03
C ALA A 737 -17.02 1.56 -49.29
N LEU A 738 -17.99 0.91 -49.94
CA LEU A 738 -18.69 -0.32 -49.54
C LEU A 738 -18.43 -1.42 -50.58
#